data_AF-A0A8T0T601-F1
#
_entry.id   AF-A0A8T0T601-F1
#
_cell.length_a   1.000
_cell.length_b   1.000
_cell.length_c   1.000
_cell.angle_alpha   90.00
_cell.angle_beta   90.00
_cell.angle_gamma   90.00
#
_symmetry.space_group_name_H-M   'P 1'
#
loop_
_entity.id
_entity.type
_entity.pdbx_description
1 polymer ?
#
loop_
_entity_poly.entity_id
_entity_poly.type
_entity_poly.pdbx_seq_one_letter_code
_entity_poly.pdbx_strand_id
1 'polypeptide(L)'
;MSGEKKDALLLDGYIFSGLSDELKQQIVVVASGRQDVAERARQFFNGLDKTIYFAEGEFCTSSKIKLVNDLLESIHFIASVEAMYLGVRAGIHPSIIYDIISNAAGSSRIFVELVPKLLSEDPLLIDFLNSSKKNASYVMDMAKAVIFPLPLLGVAYQQLIHGSSEVTGDVSASPLMVWEASFGVNIVDAASQQIYDASKLADQLVMESKSAKRIGFIGLGAMGFGMASHLLRSGFYVVAYDVYKPTMVRFDDLGGSTKGSPEELAKDVEILIIMVANEFQADSVLYGSAGAVPVLSAGTSVILSSTVSPGFVIRLNKRLEAECRDIKLVDAPVSGGVKRAADGTLTIMASGTDEALHCAGAVLSALSEKLYIIKGGCGAASSVKMVNQLLAGVHIASAAEAMAFAARLNLRTRRLFEILQHARGYSWMFGNRVPHMLDNDYTPYSAVDIFVKDLGIVSSESSNSKIPVHVSTIAHQLFISGSASGWGRYDDAAVVKVYETLTGVKVEGKPPLLSKEDVLHSLPAEWPEDPMDDLVSVASRNSKKILVVLDDDPTGTQTVHDIEVLTEWPVEALVEQFLKLPTCFFILTNSRSMTADKAMLLVQTICRNLEAAAKNVPGVSYTVVLRGDSTLRGHFPEEADAAVSVLGEMDAWIICPFFLQGGRYTINDIHYVADSDRLIPAGETEFAKDAAFGYKSSNLRQWVEEKTRGRVSEKQVSTISINLLRKQGPNAVCQHLCSLEKGSVCIVNAASEKDMAVFASGMIQAELKGKKFLCRTAASFVSARIGIKPKPPICPNDLGLKRALTGGLIVVGSYVPKTTKQVDELRSQCGQSLRVIEVSVEMVSMKSTEDRDQEISRVVELGNAYIQSRKDSLVVTSRQLITGRTPEESLEINYKVSSALVEIVRRIDSKPRYIIAKGGITSSDIATKALEARRAKVMGQALAGVPLWQLGPESRFPGVPYIVFPGNVGDNSALAKVVRNWASPSRISTKQLLLNAEKGGYAIGAFNVYNLEGVEAVVAAAEAENSPAILQIHPSALKQGGVPLVVSCIAAAEQSSVPITVHYDHGTSKSDLLQALEMGFDSVMVDGSHLTLGENILYTKIVSSLAHAKGLLVEAELGRLSGSEDGLTVEEYEARFTDVAQAEGFIDETSIDALAVCIGNVHGKYPPSGPNLKLDLLKDLRALTLKKGVSLVLHGASGLPHELVQECIDLGVRKFNVNTEVRNSYLESLKKSGKDLIQVMSSAKEAMKAVVAEKLHLFGSAGKA
;
A
#
# COMPACT_ATOMS: atom_id res chain seq x y z
N MET A 1 15.63 -25.67 58.43
CA MET A 1 15.82 -26.19 57.07
C MET A 1 14.81 -25.51 56.16
N SER A 2 15.21 -24.40 55.55
CA SER A 2 14.45 -23.69 54.52
C SER A 2 14.49 -24.51 53.24
N GLY A 3 13.34 -24.94 52.75
CA GLY A 3 13.22 -25.62 51.46
C GLY A 3 13.44 -24.62 50.33
N GLU A 4 14.68 -24.50 49.86
CA GLU A 4 14.97 -23.91 48.55
C GLU A 4 14.32 -24.79 47.47
N LYS A 5 13.28 -24.26 46.81
CA LYS A 5 12.87 -24.78 45.50
C LYS A 5 14.04 -24.57 44.55
N LYS A 6 14.77 -25.64 44.22
CA LYS A 6 15.71 -25.63 43.10
C LYS A 6 14.90 -25.44 41.82
N ASP A 7 15.00 -24.26 41.20
CA ASP A 7 14.47 -24.02 39.86
C ASP A 7 15.23 -24.91 38.85
N ALA A 8 14.58 -25.99 38.40
CA ALA A 8 15.11 -26.82 37.33
C ALA A 8 14.97 -26.09 35.99
N LEU A 9 16.09 -25.79 35.35
CA LEU A 9 16.14 -25.16 34.04
C LEU A 9 16.11 -26.25 32.96
N LEU A 10 15.11 -26.22 32.08
CA LEU A 10 14.90 -27.22 31.03
C LEU A 10 15.23 -26.63 29.65
N LEU A 11 15.85 -27.45 28.81
CA LEU A 11 16.11 -27.19 27.40
C LEU A 11 15.49 -28.33 26.58
N ASP A 12 14.68 -28.00 25.59
CA ASP A 12 14.18 -28.97 24.61
C ASP A 12 15.13 -28.98 23.39
N GLY A 13 15.35 -30.16 22.81
CA GLY A 13 16.34 -30.35 21.76
C GLY A 13 15.91 -31.41 20.75
N TYR A 14 15.96 -31.04 19.47
CA TYR A 14 15.79 -31.93 18.34
C TYR A 14 17.11 -32.01 17.57
N ILE A 15 17.67 -33.21 17.45
CA ILE A 15 18.97 -33.45 16.83
C ILE A 15 18.79 -34.39 15.64
N PHE A 16 19.38 -34.01 14.50
CA PHE A 16 19.39 -34.83 13.29
C PHE A 16 20.70 -34.60 12.50
N SER A 17 21.05 -35.51 11.59
CA SER A 17 22.21 -35.32 10.71
C SER A 17 21.88 -34.35 9.56
N GLY A 18 22.80 -33.46 9.24
CA GLY A 18 22.71 -32.55 8.09
C GLY A 18 22.82 -33.34 6.79
N LEU A 19 21.87 -33.08 5.87
CA LEU A 19 21.73 -33.84 4.62
C LEU A 19 21.95 -33.01 3.36
N SER A 20 22.23 -31.70 3.47
CA SER A 20 22.67 -30.87 2.33
C SER A 20 24.15 -31.13 2.00
N ASP A 21 24.56 -30.86 0.76
CA ASP A 21 25.96 -31.04 0.34
C ASP A 21 26.92 -30.18 1.19
N GLU A 22 26.47 -29.01 1.63
CA GLU A 22 27.19 -28.10 2.54
C GLU A 22 27.33 -28.63 3.97
N LEU A 23 26.36 -29.41 4.46
CA LEU A 23 26.29 -29.88 5.85
C LEU A 23 26.51 -31.40 5.97
N LYS A 24 26.92 -32.06 4.89
CA LYS A 24 27.05 -33.52 4.81
C LYS A 24 28.00 -34.00 5.91
N GLN A 25 27.54 -34.92 6.75
CA GLN A 25 28.22 -35.44 7.95
C GLN A 25 28.27 -34.53 9.18
N GLN A 26 27.71 -33.31 9.13
CA GLN A 26 27.54 -32.47 10.31
C GLN A 26 26.27 -32.85 11.07
N ILE A 27 26.25 -32.68 12.40
CA ILE A 27 25.02 -32.86 13.19
C ILE A 27 24.34 -31.50 13.33
N VAL A 28 23.05 -31.45 13.03
CA VAL A 28 22.19 -30.29 13.22
C VAL A 28 21.49 -30.40 14.58
N VAL A 29 21.58 -29.34 15.39
CA VAL A 29 20.90 -29.26 16.68
C VAL A 29 19.92 -28.10 16.64
N VAL A 30 18.64 -28.40 16.82
CA VAL A 30 17.59 -27.41 17.04
C VAL A 30 17.26 -27.40 18.52
N ALA A 31 17.55 -26.31 19.22
CA ALA A 31 17.31 -26.19 20.65
C ALA A 31 16.33 -25.06 20.97
N SER A 32 15.47 -25.27 21.98
CA SER A 32 14.52 -24.26 22.46
C SER A 32 14.41 -24.24 23.99
N GLY A 33 14.24 -23.04 24.56
CA GLY A 33 14.21 -22.81 26.00
C GLY A 33 14.52 -21.35 26.32
N ARG A 34 14.61 -20.99 27.61
CA ARG A 34 14.97 -19.61 28.01
C ARG A 34 16.32 -19.20 27.42
N GLN A 35 16.45 -17.94 27.03
CA GLN A 35 17.65 -17.40 26.39
C GLN A 35 18.93 -17.63 27.21
N ASP A 36 18.86 -17.47 28.54
CA ASP A 36 20.01 -17.67 29.44
C ASP A 36 20.43 -19.15 29.57
N VAL A 37 19.50 -20.09 29.32
CA VAL A 37 19.77 -21.53 29.25
C VAL A 37 20.33 -21.89 27.88
N ALA A 38 19.78 -21.29 26.82
CA ALA A 38 20.25 -21.46 25.44
C ALA A 38 21.70 -20.98 25.27
N GLU A 39 22.07 -19.83 25.84
CA GLU A 39 23.45 -19.32 25.82
C GLU A 39 24.44 -20.22 26.57
N ARG A 40 24.04 -20.76 27.72
CA ARG A 40 24.83 -21.76 28.46
C ARG A 40 24.99 -23.07 27.69
N ALA A 41 23.90 -23.56 27.11
CA ALA A 41 23.90 -24.78 26.30
C ALA A 41 24.70 -24.61 24.99
N ARG A 42 24.74 -23.39 24.42
CA ARG A 42 25.56 -23.08 23.24
C ARG A 42 27.04 -23.39 23.49
N GLN A 43 27.55 -23.11 24.68
CA GLN A 43 28.92 -23.48 25.04
C GLN A 43 29.15 -25.00 25.06
N PHE A 44 28.16 -25.78 25.49
CA PHE A 44 28.21 -27.25 25.47
C PHE A 44 28.17 -27.80 24.03
N PHE A 45 27.31 -27.23 23.17
CA PHE A 45 27.17 -27.70 21.79
C PHE A 45 28.29 -27.22 20.85
N ASN A 46 28.96 -26.09 21.13
CA ASN A 46 30.10 -25.58 20.34
C ASN A 46 31.31 -26.55 20.31
N GLY A 47 31.40 -27.50 21.25
CA GLY A 47 32.44 -28.54 21.25
C GLY A 47 32.17 -29.70 20.31
N LEU A 48 31.05 -29.69 19.59
CA LEU A 48 30.66 -30.72 18.64
C LEU A 48 30.65 -30.08 17.25
N ASP A 49 31.21 -30.74 16.23
CA ASP A 49 31.24 -30.27 14.83
C ASP A 49 29.82 -30.20 14.22
N LYS A 50 29.11 -29.09 14.50
CA LYS A 50 27.64 -28.99 14.42
C LYS A 50 27.14 -27.61 13.98
N THR A 51 26.07 -27.62 13.20
CA THR A 51 25.24 -26.43 12.92
C THR A 51 24.13 -26.34 13.97
N ILE A 52 24.03 -25.21 14.68
CA ILE A 52 23.08 -25.05 15.79
C ILE A 52 22.03 -23.98 15.46
N TYR A 53 20.77 -24.39 15.45
CA TYR A 53 19.61 -23.51 15.37
C TYR A 53 19.03 -23.31 16.78
N PHE A 54 19.09 -22.08 17.29
CA PHE A 54 18.37 -21.71 18.51
C PHE A 54 17.04 -21.08 18.14
N ALA A 55 15.95 -21.75 18.51
CA ALA A 55 14.62 -21.17 18.46
C ALA A 55 14.40 -20.33 19.73
N GLU A 56 14.51 -19.01 19.61
CA GLU A 56 14.13 -18.07 20.67
C GLU A 56 12.61 -18.15 20.91
N GLY A 57 12.19 -18.44 22.15
CA GLY A 57 10.78 -18.47 22.52
C GLY A 57 10.41 -19.53 23.56
N GLU A 58 9.17 -20.04 23.45
CA GLU A 58 8.58 -21.02 24.37
C GLU A 58 9.32 -22.38 24.34
N PHE A 59 9.36 -23.02 25.52
CA PHE A 59 9.76 -24.42 25.69
C PHE A 59 8.93 -25.34 24.77
N CYS A 60 9.52 -26.43 24.25
CA CYS A 60 8.95 -27.39 23.28
C CYS A 60 8.90 -26.95 21.80
N THR A 61 9.52 -25.83 21.41
CA THR A 61 9.53 -25.39 20.00
C THR A 61 10.28 -26.37 19.09
N SER A 62 11.41 -26.93 19.53
CA SER A 62 12.16 -27.96 18.79
C SER A 62 11.36 -29.25 18.58
N SER A 63 10.61 -29.69 19.59
CA SER A 63 9.70 -30.83 19.49
C SER A 63 8.56 -30.59 18.48
N LYS A 64 7.99 -29.37 18.43
CA LYS A 64 7.00 -28.98 17.41
C LYS A 64 7.59 -29.01 16.00
N ILE A 65 8.83 -28.55 15.82
CA ILE A 65 9.55 -28.63 14.52
C ILE A 65 9.71 -30.09 14.10
N LYS A 66 10.09 -30.99 15.03
CA LYS A 66 10.19 -32.42 14.77
C LYS A 66 8.85 -33.00 14.28
N LEU A 67 7.72 -32.63 14.87
CA LEU A 67 6.40 -33.09 14.42
C LEU A 67 6.11 -32.73 12.97
N VAL A 68 6.46 -31.52 12.54
CA VAL A 68 6.27 -31.08 11.15
C VAL A 68 7.18 -31.86 10.19
N ASN A 69 8.42 -32.15 10.62
CA ASN A 69 9.32 -33.01 9.85
C ASN A 69 8.80 -34.46 9.76
N ASP A 70 8.34 -35.05 10.87
CA ASP A 70 7.79 -36.41 10.91
C ASP A 70 6.54 -36.55 10.00
N LEU A 71 5.72 -35.49 9.92
CA LEU A 71 4.57 -35.40 9.00
C LEU A 71 5.04 -35.54 7.55
N LEU A 72 6.03 -34.76 7.15
CA LEU A 72 6.58 -34.79 5.79
C LEU A 72 7.21 -36.14 5.48
N GLU A 73 8.02 -36.70 6.38
CA GLU A 73 8.67 -38.01 6.19
C GLU A 73 7.64 -39.11 5.91
N SER A 74 6.56 -39.14 6.70
CA SER A 74 5.50 -40.14 6.59
C SER A 74 4.75 -40.05 5.26
N ILE A 75 4.37 -38.84 4.84
CA ILE A 75 3.65 -38.63 3.58
C ILE A 75 4.56 -38.94 2.38
N HIS A 76 5.80 -38.44 2.39
CA HIS A 76 6.74 -38.64 1.27
C HIS A 76 7.08 -40.12 1.08
N PHE A 77 7.17 -40.89 2.17
CA PHE A 77 7.43 -42.32 2.08
C PHE A 77 6.28 -43.07 1.41
N ILE A 78 5.04 -42.87 1.86
CA ILE A 78 3.88 -43.52 1.24
C ILE A 78 3.68 -43.06 -0.21
N ALA A 79 3.92 -41.79 -0.51
CA ALA A 79 3.91 -41.29 -1.88
C ALA A 79 4.97 -42.00 -2.75
N SER A 80 6.15 -42.28 -2.20
CA SER A 80 7.21 -43.05 -2.88
C SER A 80 6.77 -44.49 -3.15
N VAL A 81 6.09 -45.14 -2.20
CA VAL A 81 5.50 -46.46 -2.41
C VAL A 81 4.48 -46.42 -3.54
N GLU A 82 3.47 -45.55 -3.47
CA GLU A 82 2.44 -45.41 -4.52
C GLU A 82 3.05 -45.16 -5.91
N ALA A 83 4.06 -44.28 -5.98
CA ALA A 83 4.79 -43.94 -7.20
C ALA A 83 5.51 -45.15 -7.81
N MET A 84 6.25 -45.89 -6.98
CA MET A 84 7.03 -47.04 -7.46
C MET A 84 6.13 -48.17 -7.96
N TYR A 85 5.09 -48.54 -7.20
CA TYR A 85 4.15 -49.58 -7.62
C TYR A 85 3.39 -49.19 -8.90
N LEU A 86 2.97 -47.93 -9.03
CA LEU A 86 2.32 -47.42 -10.25
C LEU A 86 3.26 -47.50 -11.46
N GLY A 87 4.53 -47.13 -11.31
CA GLY A 87 5.49 -47.17 -12.42
C GLY A 87 5.85 -48.59 -12.86
N VAL A 88 6.00 -49.52 -11.91
CA VAL A 88 6.24 -50.94 -12.25
C VAL A 88 5.02 -51.55 -12.95
N ARG A 89 3.81 -51.21 -12.50
CA ARG A 89 2.57 -51.61 -13.17
C ARG A 89 2.49 -51.09 -14.61
N ALA A 90 3.03 -49.90 -14.86
CA ALA A 90 3.15 -49.31 -16.18
C ALA A 90 4.27 -49.95 -17.03
N GLY A 91 4.94 -50.99 -16.54
CA GLY A 91 5.97 -51.74 -17.26
C GLY A 91 7.36 -51.10 -17.21
N ILE A 92 7.60 -50.14 -16.31
CA ILE A 92 8.90 -49.47 -16.18
C ILE A 92 9.72 -50.16 -15.09
N HIS A 93 10.99 -50.44 -15.39
CA HIS A 93 11.91 -51.03 -14.42
C HIS A 93 12.11 -50.12 -13.19
N PRO A 94 11.98 -50.63 -11.95
CA PRO A 94 12.03 -49.82 -10.73
C PRO A 94 13.30 -48.96 -10.62
N SER A 95 14.48 -49.51 -10.93
CA SER A 95 15.75 -48.77 -10.86
C SER A 95 15.83 -47.60 -11.85
N ILE A 96 15.13 -47.67 -12.99
CA ILE A 96 15.06 -46.57 -13.96
C ILE A 96 14.17 -45.46 -13.41
N ILE A 97 13.04 -45.82 -12.79
CA ILE A 97 12.17 -44.86 -12.08
C ILE A 97 12.99 -44.14 -11.01
N TYR A 98 13.72 -44.91 -10.19
CA TYR A 98 14.56 -44.38 -9.12
C TYR A 98 15.60 -43.38 -9.62
N ASP A 99 16.38 -43.75 -10.64
CA ASP A 99 17.44 -42.87 -11.16
C ASP A 99 16.87 -41.56 -11.73
N ILE A 100 15.80 -41.65 -12.53
CA ILE A 100 15.19 -40.46 -13.15
C ILE A 100 14.58 -39.54 -12.09
N ILE A 101 13.77 -40.09 -11.16
CA ILE A 101 13.05 -39.30 -10.17
C ILE A 101 14.01 -38.65 -9.17
N SER A 102 15.10 -39.35 -8.80
CA SER A 102 16.14 -38.79 -7.92
C SER A 102 16.70 -37.47 -8.44
N ASN A 103 16.64 -37.25 -9.76
CA ASN A 103 17.15 -36.09 -10.49
C ASN A 103 16.05 -35.19 -11.08
N ALA A 104 14.79 -35.39 -10.68
CA ALA A 104 13.64 -34.68 -11.19
C ALA A 104 12.84 -33.98 -10.08
N ALA A 105 11.81 -33.23 -10.47
CA ALA A 105 11.02 -32.41 -9.55
C ALA A 105 10.26 -33.22 -8.48
N GLY A 106 10.01 -34.51 -8.73
CA GLY A 106 9.43 -35.44 -7.75
C GLY A 106 10.40 -35.91 -6.66
N SER A 107 11.68 -35.57 -6.72
CA SER A 107 12.69 -36.04 -5.74
C SER A 107 12.41 -35.56 -4.31
N SER A 108 12.59 -36.47 -3.34
CA SER A 108 12.66 -36.19 -1.91
C SER A 108 13.79 -36.96 -1.25
N ARG A 109 14.25 -36.52 -0.08
CA ARG A 109 15.30 -37.23 0.67
C ARG A 109 14.84 -38.64 1.05
N ILE A 110 13.58 -38.77 1.45
CA ILE A 110 12.94 -40.06 1.74
C ILE A 110 12.95 -40.98 0.51
N PHE A 111 12.61 -40.46 -0.68
CA PHE A 111 12.64 -41.25 -1.91
C PHE A 111 14.05 -41.80 -2.18
N VAL A 112 15.06 -40.93 -2.14
CA VAL A 112 16.46 -41.30 -2.41
C VAL A 112 17.00 -42.29 -1.38
N GLU A 113 16.65 -42.14 -0.10
CA GLU A 113 17.19 -42.99 0.97
C GLU A 113 16.49 -44.35 1.09
N LEU A 114 15.16 -44.39 0.92
CA LEU A 114 14.36 -45.56 1.28
C LEU A 114 13.90 -46.40 0.08
N VAL A 115 13.81 -45.83 -1.12
CA VAL A 115 13.48 -46.65 -2.31
C VAL A 115 14.53 -47.74 -2.57
N PRO A 116 15.85 -47.52 -2.48
CA PRO A 116 16.81 -48.60 -2.64
C PRO A 116 16.59 -49.75 -1.64
N LYS A 117 16.26 -49.41 -0.39
CA LYS A 117 15.93 -50.38 0.68
C LYS A 117 14.63 -51.14 0.39
N LEU A 118 13.65 -50.47 -0.21
CA LEU A 118 12.41 -51.07 -0.69
C LEU A 118 12.68 -52.10 -1.80
N LEU A 119 13.57 -51.77 -2.75
CA LEU A 119 13.90 -52.65 -3.88
C LEU A 119 14.76 -53.87 -3.48
N SER A 120 15.48 -53.79 -2.36
CA SER A 120 16.34 -54.87 -1.85
C SER A 120 15.77 -55.62 -0.65
N GLU A 121 14.54 -55.29 -0.23
CA GLU A 121 13.91 -55.86 0.97
C GLU A 121 14.79 -55.75 2.24
N ASP A 122 15.37 -54.58 2.47
CA ASP A 122 16.28 -54.34 3.60
C ASP A 122 15.52 -54.48 4.96
N PRO A 123 16.00 -55.30 5.92
CA PRO A 123 15.40 -55.43 7.24
C PRO A 123 15.20 -54.10 7.99
N LEU A 124 16.04 -53.10 7.75
CA LEU A 124 15.92 -51.76 8.36
C LEU A 124 14.66 -51.00 7.91
N LEU A 125 14.01 -51.44 6.83
CA LEU A 125 12.73 -50.90 6.40
C LEU A 125 11.63 -51.17 7.45
N ILE A 126 11.66 -52.32 8.12
CA ILE A 126 10.70 -52.67 9.19
C ILE A 126 10.80 -51.70 10.36
N ASP A 127 12.03 -51.40 10.79
CA ASP A 127 12.28 -50.44 11.87
C ASP A 127 11.79 -49.04 11.51
N PHE A 128 12.03 -48.61 10.26
CA PHE A 128 11.53 -47.34 9.76
C PHE A 128 10.00 -47.30 9.71
N LEU A 129 9.34 -48.35 9.23
CA LEU A 129 7.87 -48.45 9.17
C LEU A 129 7.23 -48.33 10.55
N ASN A 130 7.77 -49.08 11.52
CA ASN A 130 7.29 -49.05 12.89
C ASN A 130 7.49 -47.68 13.55
N SER A 131 8.65 -47.05 13.33
CA SER A 131 8.96 -45.71 13.82
C SER A 131 8.06 -44.65 13.18
N SER A 132 7.88 -44.70 11.85
CA SER A 132 7.04 -43.77 11.10
C SER A 132 5.57 -43.87 11.48
N LYS A 133 5.04 -45.09 11.65
CA LYS A 133 3.69 -45.32 12.18
C LYS A 133 3.51 -44.65 13.55
N LYS A 134 4.47 -44.84 14.46
CA LYS A 134 4.42 -44.25 15.80
C LYS A 134 4.48 -42.71 15.74
N ASN A 135 5.39 -42.16 14.94
CA ASN A 135 5.57 -40.71 14.81
C ASN A 135 4.34 -40.05 14.17
N ALA A 136 3.81 -40.63 13.09
CA ALA A 136 2.57 -40.15 12.46
C ALA A 136 1.39 -40.14 13.44
N SER A 137 1.27 -41.16 14.30
CA SER A 137 0.25 -41.19 15.37
C SER A 137 0.38 -39.99 16.32
N TYR A 138 1.60 -39.64 16.75
CA TYR A 138 1.81 -38.48 17.61
C TYR A 138 1.45 -37.16 16.94
N VAL A 139 1.77 -37.02 15.65
CA VAL A 139 1.38 -35.84 14.87
C VAL A 139 -0.14 -35.74 14.77
N MET A 140 -0.83 -36.86 14.49
CA MET A 140 -2.29 -36.91 14.44
C MET A 140 -2.93 -36.53 15.78
N ASP A 141 -2.38 -36.99 16.91
CA ASP A 141 -2.89 -36.65 18.23
C ASP A 141 -2.66 -35.17 18.58
N MET A 142 -1.51 -34.61 18.19
CA MET A 142 -1.27 -33.17 18.33
C MET A 142 -2.24 -32.35 17.48
N ALA A 143 -2.49 -32.76 16.23
CA ALA A 143 -3.43 -32.09 15.35
C ALA A 143 -4.86 -32.10 15.89
N LYS A 144 -5.30 -33.20 16.52
CA LYS A 144 -6.58 -33.24 17.26
C LYS A 144 -6.58 -32.24 18.41
N ALA A 145 -5.49 -32.18 19.20
CA ALA A 145 -5.38 -31.26 20.33
C ALA A 145 -5.44 -29.78 19.91
N VAL A 146 -4.91 -29.44 18.73
CA VAL A 146 -4.98 -28.06 18.18
C VAL A 146 -6.11 -27.85 17.18
N ILE A 147 -7.02 -28.82 16.98
CA ILE A 147 -8.14 -28.73 16.04
C ILE A 147 -7.65 -28.31 14.64
N PHE A 148 -6.83 -29.16 14.02
CA PHE A 148 -6.27 -28.91 12.69
C PHE A 148 -6.46 -30.13 11.77
N PRO A 149 -6.90 -29.94 10.50
CA PRO A 149 -7.09 -31.04 9.57
C PRO A 149 -5.75 -31.47 8.95
N LEU A 150 -5.48 -32.78 8.97
CA LEU A 150 -4.32 -33.39 8.31
C LEU A 150 -4.76 -34.49 7.32
N PRO A 151 -5.49 -34.17 6.23
CA PRO A 151 -6.01 -35.17 5.31
C PRO A 151 -4.93 -36.01 4.62
N LEU A 152 -3.78 -35.43 4.24
CA LEU A 152 -2.71 -36.20 3.59
C LEU A 152 -2.03 -37.14 4.59
N LEU A 153 -1.64 -36.63 5.75
CA LEU A 153 -1.05 -37.47 6.80
C LEU A 153 -2.02 -38.55 7.26
N GLY A 154 -3.31 -38.23 7.39
CA GLY A 154 -4.33 -39.18 7.81
C GLY A 154 -4.39 -40.42 6.91
N VAL A 155 -4.34 -40.22 5.59
CA VAL A 155 -4.29 -41.33 4.62
C VAL A 155 -2.95 -42.05 4.63
N ALA A 156 -1.83 -41.31 4.69
CA ALA A 156 -0.50 -41.92 4.79
C ALA A 156 -0.39 -42.80 6.05
N TYR A 157 -0.95 -42.36 7.18
CA TYR A 157 -0.98 -43.10 8.44
C TYR A 157 -1.77 -44.41 8.31
N GLN A 158 -2.92 -44.42 7.62
CA GLN A 158 -3.64 -45.66 7.35
C GLN A 158 -2.83 -46.64 6.49
N GLN A 159 -2.11 -46.14 5.48
CA GLN A 159 -1.24 -46.98 4.65
C GLN A 159 -0.05 -47.53 5.44
N LEU A 160 0.52 -46.75 6.38
CA LEU A 160 1.55 -47.23 7.31
C LEU A 160 1.00 -48.32 8.25
N ILE A 161 -0.24 -48.19 8.73
CA ILE A 161 -0.88 -49.24 9.53
C ILE A 161 -1.02 -50.51 8.70
N HIS A 162 -1.56 -50.42 7.47
CA HIS A 162 -1.72 -51.56 6.58
C HIS A 162 -0.38 -52.23 6.26
N GLY A 163 0.63 -51.49 5.83
CA GLY A 163 1.95 -52.05 5.52
C GLY A 163 2.64 -52.67 6.75
N SER A 164 2.33 -52.21 7.96
CA SER A 164 2.86 -52.79 9.20
C SER A 164 2.02 -53.93 9.80
N SER A 165 0.94 -54.35 9.13
CA SER A 165 0.06 -55.42 9.64
C SER A 165 0.62 -56.79 9.25
N GLU A 166 0.65 -57.72 10.21
CA GLU A 166 1.15 -59.08 9.98
C GLU A 166 0.19 -59.83 9.05
N VAL A 167 0.71 -60.30 7.91
CA VAL A 167 -0.02 -61.21 7.03
C VAL A 167 -0.08 -62.57 7.70
N THR A 168 -1.24 -62.93 8.23
CA THR A 168 -1.59 -64.30 8.64
C THR A 168 -0.62 -64.99 9.62
N GLY A 169 -0.35 -64.39 10.79
CA GLY A 169 0.29 -65.08 11.92
C GLY A 169 1.74 -65.57 11.70
N ASP A 170 2.37 -65.16 10.60
CA ASP A 170 3.78 -65.42 10.31
C ASP A 170 4.58 -64.14 10.56
N VAL A 171 5.30 -64.10 11.68
CA VAL A 171 6.14 -62.97 12.11
C VAL A 171 7.38 -62.80 11.20
N SER A 172 7.61 -63.72 10.25
CA SER A 172 8.71 -63.65 9.27
C SER A 172 8.29 -63.08 7.91
N ALA A 173 7.00 -62.80 7.67
CA ALA A 173 6.50 -62.27 6.41
C ALA A 173 6.89 -60.80 6.21
N SER A 174 7.36 -60.45 5.01
CA SER A 174 7.77 -59.09 4.66
C SER A 174 6.59 -58.11 4.69
N PRO A 175 6.76 -56.90 5.27
CA PRO A 175 5.76 -55.82 5.21
C PRO A 175 5.30 -55.48 3.78
N LEU A 176 6.17 -55.77 2.79
CA LEU A 176 5.89 -55.52 1.39
C LEU A 176 4.76 -56.38 0.86
N MET A 177 4.58 -57.60 1.37
CA MET A 177 3.56 -58.54 0.89
C MET A 177 2.14 -57.97 0.94
N VAL A 178 1.83 -57.14 1.95
CA VAL A 178 0.52 -56.46 2.06
C VAL A 178 0.31 -55.48 0.90
N TRP A 179 1.35 -54.70 0.58
CA TRP A 179 1.31 -53.76 -0.53
C TRP A 179 1.35 -54.49 -1.86
N GLU A 180 2.17 -55.52 -2.04
CA GLU A 180 2.18 -56.32 -3.27
C GLU A 180 0.80 -56.93 -3.57
N ALA A 181 0.11 -57.45 -2.56
CA ALA A 181 -1.25 -57.93 -2.70
C ALA A 181 -2.25 -56.81 -3.06
N SER A 182 -2.07 -55.61 -2.51
CA SER A 182 -2.95 -54.46 -2.74
C SER A 182 -2.73 -53.77 -4.08
N PHE A 183 -1.49 -53.69 -4.53
CA PHE A 183 -1.06 -53.06 -5.79
C PHE A 183 -1.00 -54.06 -6.96
N GLY A 184 -1.00 -55.36 -6.69
CA GLY A 184 -1.02 -56.43 -7.69
C GLY A 184 0.29 -56.60 -8.45
N VAL A 185 1.41 -56.21 -7.85
CA VAL A 185 2.76 -56.24 -8.44
C VAL A 185 3.76 -56.62 -7.35
N ASN A 186 4.72 -57.50 -7.64
CA ASN A 186 5.88 -57.74 -6.78
C ASN A 186 7.04 -56.84 -7.22
N ILE A 187 7.46 -55.92 -6.35
CA ILE A 187 8.44 -54.88 -6.70
C ILE A 187 9.88 -55.39 -6.68
N VAL A 188 10.16 -56.38 -5.83
CA VAL A 188 11.48 -57.01 -5.68
C VAL A 188 11.77 -57.87 -6.92
N ASP A 189 10.80 -58.66 -7.36
CA ASP A 189 10.86 -59.43 -8.60
C ASP A 189 11.10 -58.52 -9.79
N ALA A 190 10.38 -57.40 -9.88
CA ALA A 190 10.59 -56.42 -10.95
C ALA A 190 11.99 -55.78 -10.91
N ALA A 191 12.56 -55.57 -9.71
CA ALA A 191 13.91 -55.03 -9.55
C ALA A 191 15.00 -56.06 -9.89
N SER A 192 14.69 -57.35 -9.78
CA SER A 192 15.61 -58.46 -10.11
C SER A 192 15.74 -58.73 -11.63
N GLN A 193 14.86 -58.12 -12.45
CA GLN A 193 14.89 -58.27 -13.90
C GLN A 193 16.15 -57.63 -14.51
N GLN A 194 16.47 -58.02 -15.75
CA GLN A 194 17.63 -57.47 -16.44
C GLN A 194 17.44 -55.98 -16.71
N ILE A 195 18.28 -55.16 -16.07
CA ILE A 195 18.32 -53.71 -16.26
C ILE A 195 19.17 -53.31 -17.47
N TYR A 196 18.77 -52.24 -18.15
CA TYR A 196 19.59 -51.52 -19.12
C TYR A 196 19.86 -50.10 -18.61
N ASP A 197 20.96 -49.50 -19.08
CA ASP A 197 21.30 -48.12 -18.76
C ASP A 197 20.59 -47.16 -19.75
N ALA A 198 19.59 -46.45 -19.26
CA ALA A 198 18.77 -45.53 -20.06
C ALA A 198 19.53 -44.28 -20.52
N SER A 199 20.56 -43.83 -19.78
CA SER A 199 21.39 -42.69 -20.15
C SER A 199 22.41 -43.10 -21.21
N LYS A 200 23.06 -44.26 -21.03
CA LYS A 200 24.02 -44.77 -22.01
C LYS A 200 23.35 -45.09 -23.36
N LEU A 201 22.10 -45.57 -23.32
CA LEU A 201 21.31 -45.75 -24.54
C LEU A 201 21.03 -44.41 -25.23
N ALA A 202 20.79 -43.34 -24.46
CA ALA A 202 20.66 -41.99 -25.00
C ALA A 202 21.92 -41.54 -25.71
N ASP A 203 23.09 -41.71 -25.09
CA ASP A 203 24.38 -41.31 -25.68
C ASP A 203 24.64 -42.03 -27.02
N GLN A 204 24.34 -43.33 -27.09
CA GLN A 204 24.44 -44.11 -28.32
C GLN A 204 23.54 -43.57 -29.43
N LEU A 205 22.26 -43.36 -29.12
CA LEU A 205 21.28 -42.84 -30.08
C LEU A 205 21.58 -41.41 -30.54
N VAL A 206 22.14 -40.57 -29.66
CA VAL A 206 22.55 -39.20 -30.00
C VAL A 206 23.77 -39.21 -30.92
N MET A 207 24.77 -40.07 -30.66
CA MET A 207 25.94 -40.22 -31.55
C MET A 207 25.57 -40.69 -32.95
N GLU A 208 24.52 -41.50 -33.07
CA GLU A 208 24.00 -42.03 -34.35
C GLU A 208 22.95 -41.12 -35.01
N SER A 209 22.61 -39.99 -34.37
CA SER A 209 21.53 -39.09 -34.82
C SER A 209 21.88 -38.26 -36.06
N LYS A 210 20.88 -38.00 -36.90
CA LYS A 210 21.02 -37.10 -38.07
C LYS A 210 20.88 -35.63 -37.64
N SER A 211 21.66 -34.74 -38.24
CA SER A 211 21.52 -33.29 -38.02
C SER A 211 20.25 -32.76 -38.71
N ALA A 212 19.24 -32.42 -37.92
CA ALA A 212 18.07 -31.66 -38.37
C ALA A 212 18.36 -30.15 -38.26
N LYS A 213 18.00 -29.37 -39.29
CA LYS A 213 18.25 -27.91 -39.31
C LYS A 213 16.99 -27.09 -39.12
N ARG A 214 15.82 -27.58 -39.52
CA ARG A 214 14.54 -26.85 -39.39
C ARG A 214 13.59 -27.48 -38.38
N ILE A 215 13.27 -26.72 -37.33
CA ILE A 215 12.40 -27.13 -36.23
C ILE A 215 11.13 -26.27 -36.25
N GLY A 216 9.98 -26.93 -36.28
CA GLY A 216 8.70 -26.33 -35.92
C GLY A 216 8.48 -26.42 -34.40
N PHE A 217 8.05 -25.34 -33.76
CA PHE A 217 7.80 -25.30 -32.31
C PHE A 217 6.40 -24.76 -32.01
N ILE A 218 5.52 -25.60 -31.49
CA ILE A 218 4.15 -25.23 -31.13
C ILE A 218 4.02 -25.14 -29.61
N GLY A 219 3.64 -23.96 -29.12
CA GLY A 219 3.43 -23.66 -27.70
C GLY A 219 4.59 -22.89 -27.08
N LEU A 220 4.52 -21.56 -27.10
CA LEU A 220 5.47 -20.62 -26.50
C LEU A 220 5.01 -20.16 -25.09
N GLY A 221 4.44 -21.08 -24.32
CA GLY A 221 4.12 -20.87 -22.91
C GLY A 221 5.38 -20.77 -22.02
N ALA A 222 5.21 -20.82 -20.70
CA ALA A 222 6.30 -20.62 -19.73
C ALA A 222 7.53 -21.52 -19.99
N MET A 223 7.32 -22.82 -20.23
CA MET A 223 8.40 -23.76 -20.57
C MET A 223 8.82 -23.65 -22.04
N GLY A 224 7.84 -23.64 -22.95
CA GLY A 224 8.08 -23.72 -24.39
C GLY A 224 8.84 -22.52 -24.95
N PHE A 225 8.61 -21.31 -24.43
CA PHE A 225 9.38 -20.13 -24.80
C PHE A 225 10.88 -20.30 -24.47
N GLY A 226 11.19 -20.84 -23.29
CA GLY A 226 12.56 -21.12 -22.87
C GLY A 226 13.25 -22.12 -23.80
N MET A 227 12.57 -23.23 -24.08
CA MET A 227 13.07 -24.29 -24.99
C MET A 227 13.30 -23.77 -26.41
N ALA A 228 12.32 -23.09 -27.00
CA ALA A 228 12.41 -22.54 -28.35
C ALA A 228 13.55 -21.50 -28.46
N SER A 229 13.68 -20.62 -27.47
CA SER A 229 14.74 -19.61 -27.41
C SER A 229 16.13 -20.24 -27.26
N HIS A 230 16.23 -21.33 -26.49
CA HIS A 230 17.49 -22.06 -26.33
C HIS A 230 17.90 -22.71 -27.66
N LEU A 231 16.99 -23.41 -28.34
CA LEU A 231 17.26 -24.01 -29.65
C LEU A 231 17.73 -22.96 -30.67
N LEU A 232 17.11 -21.79 -30.69
CA LEU A 232 17.54 -20.69 -31.56
C LEU A 232 19.00 -20.26 -31.27
N ARG A 233 19.37 -20.10 -29.99
CA ARG A 233 20.75 -19.78 -29.58
C ARG A 233 21.75 -20.89 -29.88
N SER A 234 21.30 -22.14 -29.84
CA SER A 234 22.10 -23.33 -30.16
C SER A 234 22.27 -23.56 -31.67
N GLY A 235 21.79 -22.63 -32.51
CA GLY A 235 22.04 -22.62 -33.95
C GLY A 235 21.00 -23.33 -34.82
N PHE A 236 19.87 -23.74 -34.24
CA PHE A 236 18.76 -24.32 -34.99
C PHE A 236 17.89 -23.24 -35.65
N TYR A 237 17.36 -23.53 -36.85
CA TYR A 237 16.33 -22.68 -37.46
C TYR A 237 14.96 -23.04 -36.88
N VAL A 238 14.41 -22.18 -36.02
CA VAL A 238 13.16 -22.42 -35.31
C VAL A 238 12.04 -21.55 -35.88
N VAL A 239 10.98 -22.21 -36.34
CA VAL A 239 9.70 -21.57 -36.71
C VAL A 239 8.70 -21.89 -35.61
N ALA A 240 8.07 -20.88 -35.00
CA ALA A 240 7.21 -21.07 -33.84
C ALA A 240 5.78 -20.55 -34.03
N TYR A 241 4.85 -21.14 -33.27
CA TYR A 241 3.45 -20.74 -33.20
C TYR A 241 2.95 -20.83 -31.76
N ASP A 242 2.17 -19.83 -31.35
CA ASP A 242 1.41 -19.86 -30.11
C ASP A 242 0.08 -19.12 -30.29
N VAL A 243 -0.96 -19.54 -29.57
CA VAL A 243 -2.27 -18.88 -29.59
C VAL A 243 -2.23 -17.47 -29.00
N TYR A 244 -1.25 -17.20 -28.12
CA TYR A 244 -1.04 -15.92 -27.47
C TYR A 244 -0.07 -15.05 -28.27
N LYS A 245 -0.63 -14.12 -29.06
CA LYS A 245 0.14 -13.25 -29.95
C LYS A 245 1.38 -12.57 -29.32
N PRO A 246 1.37 -12.09 -28.07
CA PRO A 246 2.54 -11.46 -27.48
C PRO A 246 3.77 -12.37 -27.36
N THR A 247 3.61 -13.68 -27.13
CA THR A 247 4.77 -14.59 -27.08
C THR A 247 5.35 -14.84 -28.47
N MET A 248 4.53 -14.80 -29.52
CA MET A 248 5.00 -14.86 -30.90
C MET A 248 5.84 -13.62 -31.25
N VAL A 249 5.35 -12.41 -30.95
CA VAL A 249 6.11 -11.16 -31.18
C VAL A 249 7.46 -11.21 -30.46
N ARG A 250 7.44 -11.60 -29.17
CA ARG A 250 8.66 -11.72 -28.37
C ARG A 250 9.66 -12.73 -28.93
N PHE A 251 9.18 -13.80 -29.57
CA PHE A 251 10.05 -14.81 -30.18
C PHE A 251 10.63 -14.33 -31.52
N ASP A 252 9.84 -13.59 -32.30
CA ASP A 252 10.25 -12.93 -33.54
C ASP A 252 11.37 -11.90 -33.26
N ASP A 253 11.23 -11.10 -32.20
CA ASP A 253 12.23 -10.13 -31.74
C ASP A 253 13.58 -10.78 -31.35
N LEU A 254 13.59 -12.07 -31.00
CA LEU A 254 14.83 -12.83 -30.71
C LEU A 254 15.51 -13.36 -31.97
N GLY A 255 14.96 -13.10 -33.15
CA GLY A 255 15.42 -13.62 -34.44
C GLY A 255 14.82 -14.98 -34.80
N GLY A 256 13.79 -15.45 -34.07
CA GLY A 256 13.02 -16.63 -34.44
C GLY A 256 12.02 -16.32 -35.56
N SER A 257 11.56 -17.32 -36.30
CA SER A 257 10.49 -17.13 -37.28
C SER A 257 9.14 -17.50 -36.67
N THR A 258 8.07 -16.79 -37.00
CA THR A 258 6.71 -17.13 -36.54
C THR A 258 5.72 -17.30 -37.70
N LYS A 259 4.64 -18.08 -37.48
CA LYS A 259 3.56 -18.32 -38.46
C LYS A 259 2.18 -18.12 -37.83
N GLY A 260 1.15 -17.96 -38.66
CA GLY A 260 -0.21 -17.64 -38.21
C GLY A 260 -1.03 -18.83 -37.72
N SER A 261 -0.60 -20.07 -38.01
CA SER A 261 -1.29 -21.29 -37.61
C SER A 261 -0.33 -22.50 -37.50
N PRO A 262 -0.74 -23.60 -36.80
CA PRO A 262 0.01 -24.85 -36.79
C PRO A 262 0.25 -25.43 -38.19
N GLU A 263 -0.76 -25.37 -39.06
CA GLU A 263 -0.65 -25.77 -40.48
C GLU A 263 0.42 -24.96 -41.23
N GLU A 264 0.45 -23.64 -41.10
CA GLU A 264 1.45 -22.80 -41.79
C GLU A 264 2.87 -23.08 -41.31
N LEU A 265 3.03 -23.35 -40.01
CA LEU A 265 4.32 -23.70 -39.38
C LEU A 265 4.83 -25.06 -39.81
N ALA A 266 3.93 -26.03 -39.98
CA ALA A 266 4.28 -27.43 -40.28
C ALA A 266 4.80 -27.65 -41.71
N LYS A 267 4.81 -26.61 -42.56
CA LYS A 267 5.39 -26.66 -43.91
C LYS A 267 6.93 -26.65 -43.84
N ASP A 268 7.57 -27.62 -44.48
CA ASP A 268 9.03 -27.72 -44.63
C ASP A 268 9.83 -27.82 -43.30
N VAL A 269 9.26 -28.43 -42.26
CA VAL A 269 9.96 -28.76 -40.99
C VAL A 269 10.39 -30.22 -40.96
N GLU A 270 11.56 -30.50 -40.41
CA GLU A 270 12.09 -31.86 -40.24
C GLU A 270 11.67 -32.46 -38.89
N ILE A 271 11.51 -31.59 -37.88
CA ILE A 271 11.10 -31.92 -36.52
C ILE A 271 10.01 -30.94 -36.09
N LEU A 272 8.92 -31.46 -35.52
CA LEU A 272 7.87 -30.66 -34.90
C LEU A 272 7.82 -30.91 -33.39
N ILE A 273 8.09 -29.90 -32.57
CA ILE A 273 8.00 -29.97 -31.11
C ILE A 273 6.66 -29.41 -30.64
N ILE A 274 5.98 -30.13 -29.76
CA ILE A 274 4.69 -29.72 -29.17
C ILE A 274 4.82 -29.59 -27.66
N MET A 275 4.69 -28.36 -27.18
CA MET A 275 4.79 -27.99 -25.76
C MET A 275 3.59 -27.15 -25.31
N VAL A 276 2.45 -27.82 -25.13
CA VAL A 276 1.15 -27.24 -24.74
C VAL A 276 0.68 -27.77 -23.38
N ALA A 277 -0.42 -27.24 -22.85
CA ALA A 277 -0.82 -27.51 -21.47
C ALA A 277 -1.47 -28.90 -21.27
N ASN A 278 -2.22 -29.41 -22.25
CA ASN A 278 -3.01 -30.63 -22.10
C ASN A 278 -3.24 -31.39 -23.42
N GLU A 279 -3.82 -32.59 -23.30
CA GLU A 279 -4.13 -33.50 -24.41
C GLU A 279 -5.04 -32.88 -25.47
N PHE A 280 -6.05 -32.09 -25.06
CA PHE A 280 -6.97 -31.44 -26.00
C PHE A 280 -6.25 -30.43 -26.88
N GLN A 281 -5.34 -29.64 -26.29
CA GLN A 281 -4.51 -28.71 -27.05
C GLN A 281 -3.55 -29.46 -27.97
N ALA A 282 -2.94 -30.55 -27.51
CA ALA A 282 -2.04 -31.35 -28.33
C ALA A 282 -2.78 -31.97 -29.54
N ASP A 283 -3.98 -32.50 -29.34
CA ASP A 283 -4.82 -33.01 -30.42
C ASP A 283 -5.26 -31.88 -31.36
N SER A 284 -5.68 -30.72 -30.82
CA SER A 284 -6.12 -29.57 -31.60
C SER A 284 -5.03 -29.00 -32.51
N VAL A 285 -3.78 -28.89 -32.05
CA VAL A 285 -2.69 -28.37 -32.89
C VAL A 285 -2.23 -29.36 -33.95
N LEU A 286 -2.52 -30.65 -33.78
CA LEU A 286 -2.20 -31.70 -34.75
C LEU A 286 -3.34 -31.91 -35.77
N TYR A 287 -4.59 -32.00 -35.32
CA TYR A 287 -5.74 -32.44 -36.10
C TYR A 287 -6.94 -31.46 -36.11
N GLY A 288 -6.81 -30.28 -35.49
CA GLY A 288 -7.82 -29.24 -35.56
C GLY A 288 -8.02 -28.68 -36.98
N SER A 289 -8.90 -27.69 -37.13
CA SER A 289 -9.24 -27.10 -38.44
C SER A 289 -8.05 -26.51 -39.21
N ALA A 290 -6.99 -26.09 -38.49
CA ALA A 290 -5.70 -25.67 -39.04
C ALA A 290 -4.55 -26.46 -38.39
N GLY A 291 -4.74 -27.76 -38.20
CA GLY A 291 -3.77 -28.65 -37.58
C GLY A 291 -2.52 -28.89 -38.43
N ALA A 292 -1.44 -29.32 -37.80
CA ALA A 292 -0.17 -29.59 -38.46
C ALA A 292 -0.19 -30.84 -39.36
N VAL A 293 -0.88 -31.92 -38.94
CA VAL A 293 -0.79 -33.24 -39.57
C VAL A 293 -1.14 -33.26 -41.06
N PRO A 294 -2.18 -32.57 -41.55
CA PRO A 294 -2.52 -32.56 -42.98
C PRO A 294 -1.39 -32.14 -43.92
N VAL A 295 -0.43 -31.33 -43.45
CA VAL A 295 0.63 -30.74 -44.30
C VAL A 295 2.05 -31.18 -43.92
N LEU A 296 2.22 -32.02 -42.89
CA LEU A 296 3.53 -32.57 -42.53
C LEU A 296 4.14 -33.38 -43.69
N SER A 297 5.43 -33.17 -43.93
CA SER A 297 6.19 -33.91 -44.94
C SER A 297 6.42 -35.35 -44.51
N ALA A 298 6.54 -36.25 -45.49
CA ALA A 298 6.85 -37.64 -45.19
C ALA A 298 8.21 -37.77 -44.48
N GLY A 299 8.27 -38.58 -43.44
CA GLY A 299 9.48 -38.78 -42.64
C GLY A 299 9.66 -37.82 -41.45
N THR A 300 8.78 -36.82 -41.26
CA THR A 300 8.86 -35.84 -40.16
C THR A 300 8.73 -36.51 -38.79
N SER A 301 9.56 -36.10 -37.82
CA SER A 301 9.45 -36.53 -36.42
C SER A 301 8.71 -35.50 -35.57
N VAL A 302 7.61 -35.92 -34.94
CA VAL A 302 6.87 -35.14 -33.96
C VAL A 302 7.36 -35.48 -32.56
N ILE A 303 7.88 -34.49 -31.83
CA ILE A 303 8.31 -34.61 -30.44
C ILE A 303 7.21 -34.03 -29.55
N LEU A 304 6.54 -34.88 -28.78
CA LEU A 304 5.54 -34.46 -27.81
C LEU A 304 6.19 -34.27 -26.44
N SER A 305 6.41 -33.01 -26.05
CA SER A 305 7.05 -32.66 -24.76
C SER A 305 6.05 -32.28 -23.66
N SER A 306 4.77 -32.24 -24.01
CA SER A 306 3.69 -31.88 -23.10
C SER A 306 3.41 -32.99 -22.09
N THR A 307 3.07 -32.65 -20.84
CA THR A 307 2.59 -33.66 -19.88
C THR A 307 1.18 -34.11 -20.27
N VAL A 308 1.05 -35.35 -20.71
CA VAL A 308 -0.20 -36.00 -21.16
C VAL A 308 -0.29 -37.43 -20.61
N SER A 309 -1.45 -38.07 -20.70
CA SER A 309 -1.60 -39.47 -20.29
C SER A 309 -0.85 -40.42 -21.23
N PRO A 310 -0.23 -41.50 -20.72
CA PRO A 310 0.33 -42.57 -21.53
C PRO A 310 -0.67 -43.12 -22.55
N GLY A 311 -1.94 -43.29 -22.13
CA GLY A 311 -3.00 -43.74 -23.01
C GLY A 311 -3.26 -42.82 -24.21
N PHE A 312 -3.16 -41.50 -24.03
CA PHE A 312 -3.26 -40.53 -25.12
C PHE A 312 -2.12 -40.68 -26.13
N VAL A 313 -0.88 -40.79 -25.66
CA VAL A 313 0.29 -40.92 -26.54
C VAL A 313 0.21 -42.19 -27.39
N ILE A 314 -0.22 -43.32 -26.79
CA ILE A 314 -0.41 -44.59 -27.51
C ILE A 314 -1.48 -44.45 -28.61
N ARG A 315 -2.61 -43.77 -28.31
CA ARG A 315 -3.67 -43.51 -29.31
C ARG A 315 -3.18 -42.58 -30.41
N LEU A 316 -2.43 -41.54 -30.05
CA LEU A 316 -1.86 -40.59 -30.99
C LEU A 316 -0.87 -41.26 -31.94
N ASN A 317 0.00 -42.14 -31.42
CA ASN A 317 0.92 -42.93 -32.23
C ASN A 317 0.19 -43.75 -33.30
N LYS A 318 -0.83 -44.50 -32.89
CA LYS A 318 -1.66 -45.30 -33.82
C LYS A 318 -2.37 -44.44 -34.87
N ARG A 319 -2.82 -43.24 -34.49
CA ARG A 319 -3.47 -42.29 -35.40
C ARG A 319 -2.48 -41.76 -36.44
N LEU A 320 -1.27 -41.41 -36.02
CA LEU A 320 -0.20 -40.97 -36.93
C LEU A 320 0.28 -42.08 -37.87
N GLU A 321 0.37 -43.32 -37.39
CA GLU A 321 0.69 -44.48 -38.23
C GLU A 321 -0.38 -44.71 -39.33
N ALA A 322 -1.67 -44.51 -38.98
CA ALA A 322 -2.79 -44.64 -39.91
C ALA A 322 -2.81 -43.57 -41.02
N GLU A 323 -2.06 -42.48 -40.89
CA GLU A 323 -1.91 -41.47 -41.95
C GLU A 323 -1.08 -41.99 -43.15
N CYS A 324 -0.37 -43.11 -43.01
CA CYS A 324 0.44 -43.74 -44.06
C CYS A 324 1.47 -42.81 -44.73
N ARG A 325 1.97 -41.80 -43.99
CA ARG A 325 2.92 -40.77 -44.45
C ARG A 325 4.30 -40.86 -43.80
N ASP A 326 4.63 -41.96 -43.12
CA ASP A 326 5.89 -42.13 -42.38
C ASP A 326 6.18 -41.00 -41.36
N ILE A 327 5.11 -40.47 -40.74
CA ILE A 327 5.22 -39.49 -39.65
C ILE A 327 5.55 -40.25 -38.37
N LYS A 328 6.63 -39.85 -37.70
CA LYS A 328 7.17 -40.53 -36.52
C LYS A 328 6.77 -39.76 -35.26
N LEU A 329 6.54 -40.47 -34.15
CA LEU A 329 6.25 -39.87 -32.85
C LEU A 329 7.37 -40.20 -31.86
N VAL A 330 7.81 -39.18 -31.12
CA VAL A 330 8.67 -39.31 -29.96
C VAL A 330 7.91 -38.75 -28.75
N ASP A 331 7.65 -39.61 -27.78
CA ASP A 331 7.10 -39.27 -26.46
C ASP A 331 8.25 -38.72 -25.61
N ALA A 332 8.31 -37.40 -25.40
CA ALA A 332 9.47 -36.75 -24.78
C ALA A 332 9.12 -35.73 -23.67
N PRO A 333 8.35 -36.11 -22.63
CA PRO A 333 8.03 -35.20 -21.55
C PRO A 333 9.28 -34.70 -20.81
N VAL A 334 9.19 -33.48 -20.29
CA VAL A 334 10.33 -32.76 -19.70
C VAL A 334 10.18 -32.46 -18.21
N SER A 335 11.29 -32.28 -17.51
CA SER A 335 11.35 -31.88 -16.10
C SER A 335 12.50 -30.89 -15.86
N GLY A 336 12.33 -29.92 -14.95
CA GLY A 336 13.37 -28.94 -14.61
C GLY A 336 12.90 -27.48 -14.49
N GLY A 337 11.68 -27.15 -14.90
CA GLY A 337 11.11 -25.81 -14.77
C GLY A 337 11.66 -24.79 -15.79
N VAL A 338 11.12 -23.57 -15.74
CA VAL A 338 11.32 -22.52 -16.77
C VAL A 338 12.80 -22.13 -16.92
N LYS A 339 13.53 -22.06 -15.80
CA LYS A 339 14.96 -21.70 -15.82
C LYS A 339 15.79 -22.74 -16.58
N ARG A 340 15.68 -24.02 -16.22
CA ARG A 340 16.41 -25.10 -16.91
C ARG A 340 15.98 -25.24 -18.37
N ALA A 341 14.72 -24.92 -18.70
CA ALA A 341 14.26 -24.87 -20.09
C ALA A 341 14.97 -23.78 -20.91
N ALA A 342 15.17 -22.59 -20.35
CA ALA A 342 15.92 -21.52 -21.01
C ALA A 342 17.42 -21.83 -21.10
N ASP A 343 17.97 -22.49 -20.09
CA ASP A 343 19.38 -22.85 -20.02
C ASP A 343 19.73 -24.09 -20.87
N GLY A 344 18.73 -24.82 -21.37
CA GLY A 344 18.93 -26.07 -22.13
C GLY A 344 19.39 -27.24 -21.26
N THR A 345 19.12 -27.17 -19.96
CA THR A 345 19.61 -28.14 -18.96
C THR A 345 18.49 -29.01 -18.42
N LEU A 346 17.44 -29.28 -19.20
CA LEU A 346 16.31 -30.08 -18.72
C LEU A 346 16.70 -31.54 -18.46
N THR A 347 15.90 -32.22 -17.65
CA THR A 347 15.84 -33.67 -17.65
C THR A 347 14.74 -34.10 -18.61
N ILE A 348 15.09 -34.82 -19.68
CA ILE A 348 14.16 -35.29 -20.71
C ILE A 348 14.07 -36.81 -20.63
N MET A 349 12.84 -37.32 -20.62
CA MET A 349 12.54 -38.74 -20.72
C MET A 349 11.96 -38.95 -22.11
N ALA A 350 12.57 -39.79 -22.94
CA ALA A 350 12.13 -39.99 -24.31
C ALA A 350 11.87 -41.48 -24.62
N SER A 351 10.80 -41.76 -25.35
CA SER A 351 10.50 -43.08 -25.91
C SER A 351 9.87 -42.98 -27.30
N GLY A 352 10.01 -44.01 -28.11
CA GLY A 352 9.58 -44.04 -29.51
C GLY A 352 10.18 -45.24 -30.23
N THR A 353 10.04 -45.29 -31.55
CA THR A 353 10.82 -46.25 -32.37
C THR A 353 12.27 -45.77 -32.48
N ASP A 354 13.20 -46.69 -32.73
CA ASP A 354 14.63 -46.34 -32.87
C ASP A 354 14.82 -45.31 -34.00
N GLU A 355 14.08 -45.45 -35.11
CA GLU A 355 14.13 -44.49 -36.22
C GLU A 355 13.66 -43.09 -35.79
N ALA A 356 12.60 -43.00 -34.97
CA ALA A 356 12.08 -41.73 -34.48
C ALA A 356 13.09 -41.05 -33.55
N LEU A 357 13.70 -41.83 -32.65
CA LEU A 357 14.69 -41.37 -31.68
C LEU A 357 15.99 -40.93 -32.37
N HIS A 358 16.47 -41.66 -33.38
CA HIS A 358 17.63 -41.26 -34.19
C HIS A 358 17.41 -39.92 -34.91
N CYS A 359 16.19 -39.64 -35.36
CA CYS A 359 15.89 -38.36 -36.01
C CYS A 359 15.81 -37.20 -35.00
N ALA A 360 15.35 -37.46 -33.77
CA ALA A 360 15.15 -36.45 -32.74
C ALA A 360 16.36 -36.23 -31.81
N GLY A 361 17.32 -37.15 -31.78
CA GLY A 361 18.40 -37.22 -30.78
C GLY A 361 19.18 -35.92 -30.59
N ALA A 362 19.61 -35.27 -31.67
CA ALA A 362 20.36 -34.01 -31.62
C ALA A 362 19.55 -32.87 -30.95
N VAL A 363 18.24 -32.79 -31.22
CA VAL A 363 17.35 -31.76 -30.65
C VAL A 363 17.05 -32.05 -29.19
N LEU A 364 16.79 -33.30 -28.83
CA LEU A 364 16.57 -33.71 -27.45
C LEU A 364 17.81 -33.44 -26.60
N SER A 365 18.99 -33.81 -27.11
CA SER A 365 20.28 -33.56 -26.44
C SER A 365 20.54 -32.06 -26.24
N ALA A 366 20.26 -31.23 -27.25
CA ALA A 366 20.43 -29.77 -27.15
C ALA A 366 19.52 -29.11 -26.10
N LEU A 367 18.43 -29.76 -25.69
CA LEU A 367 17.50 -29.25 -24.68
C LEU A 367 17.75 -29.83 -23.28
N SER A 368 18.66 -30.79 -23.14
CA SER A 368 18.81 -31.58 -21.94
C SER A 368 20.23 -31.60 -21.38
N GLU A 369 20.34 -31.52 -20.06
CA GLU A 369 21.55 -31.96 -19.35
C GLU A 369 21.52 -33.47 -19.09
N LYS A 370 20.32 -34.03 -18.86
CA LYS A 370 20.09 -35.46 -18.66
C LYS A 370 19.02 -35.95 -19.64
N LEU A 371 19.40 -36.83 -20.55
CA LEU A 371 18.51 -37.49 -21.49
C LEU A 371 18.41 -38.98 -21.15
N TYR A 372 17.17 -39.46 -21.00
CA TYR A 372 16.89 -40.86 -20.70
C TYR A 372 16.04 -41.48 -21.80
N ILE A 373 16.49 -42.61 -22.36
CA ILE A 373 15.70 -43.36 -23.34
C ILE A 373 14.99 -44.52 -22.66
N ILE A 374 13.66 -44.50 -22.69
CA ILE A 374 12.79 -45.46 -22.01
C ILE A 374 12.27 -46.48 -23.02
N LYS A 375 12.66 -47.74 -22.84
CA LYS A 375 12.10 -48.87 -23.60
C LYS A 375 10.63 -49.10 -23.27
N GLY A 376 9.88 -49.61 -24.23
CA GLY A 376 8.43 -49.84 -24.14
C GLY A 376 7.60 -49.07 -25.16
N GLY A 377 8.25 -48.27 -26.03
CA GLY A 377 7.60 -47.50 -27.08
C GLY A 377 6.89 -46.23 -26.58
N CYS A 378 6.12 -45.60 -27.47
CA CYS A 378 5.33 -44.40 -27.16
C CYS A 378 4.38 -44.65 -25.97
N GLY A 379 4.42 -43.78 -24.96
CA GLY A 379 3.68 -43.93 -23.70
C GLY A 379 4.58 -44.30 -22.51
N ALA A 380 5.72 -44.96 -22.74
CA ALA A 380 6.63 -45.34 -21.66
C ALA A 380 7.28 -44.12 -20.96
N ALA A 381 7.72 -43.12 -21.71
CA ALA A 381 8.26 -41.89 -21.13
C ALA A 381 7.19 -41.08 -20.40
N SER A 382 5.98 -40.98 -20.98
CA SER A 382 4.81 -40.40 -20.31
C SER A 382 4.44 -41.11 -19.01
N SER A 383 4.61 -42.44 -18.92
CA SER A 383 4.40 -43.19 -17.67
C SER A 383 5.40 -42.79 -16.58
N VAL A 384 6.69 -42.64 -16.93
CA VAL A 384 7.70 -42.14 -15.97
C VAL A 384 7.37 -40.72 -15.52
N LYS A 385 6.98 -39.85 -16.46
CA LYS A 385 6.56 -38.48 -16.14
C LYS A 385 5.35 -38.45 -15.21
N MET A 386 4.35 -39.30 -15.44
CA MET A 386 3.18 -39.43 -14.58
C MET A 386 3.58 -39.78 -13.15
N VAL A 387 4.48 -40.75 -12.96
CA VAL A 387 5.01 -41.11 -11.63
C VAL A 387 5.75 -39.94 -10.99
N ASN A 388 6.55 -39.20 -11.76
CA ASN A 388 7.20 -37.98 -11.26
C ASN A 388 6.18 -36.91 -10.84
N GLN A 389 5.09 -36.73 -11.61
CA GLN A 389 4.06 -35.74 -11.29
C GLN A 389 3.20 -36.13 -10.09
N LEU A 390 2.98 -37.43 -9.85
CA LEU A 390 2.39 -37.95 -8.62
C LEU A 390 3.17 -37.42 -7.41
N LEU A 391 4.48 -37.70 -7.38
CA LEU A 391 5.35 -37.26 -6.28
C LEU A 391 5.40 -35.74 -6.17
N ALA A 392 5.59 -35.04 -7.28
CA ALA A 392 5.63 -33.58 -7.29
C ALA A 392 4.35 -32.96 -6.69
N GLY A 393 3.17 -33.42 -7.11
CA GLY A 393 1.90 -32.88 -6.63
C GLY A 393 1.68 -33.19 -5.14
N VAL A 394 1.97 -34.41 -4.70
CA VAL A 394 1.90 -34.78 -3.28
C VAL A 394 2.90 -33.99 -2.44
N HIS A 395 4.11 -33.75 -2.93
CA HIS A 395 5.12 -32.97 -2.22
C HIS A 395 4.73 -31.49 -2.06
N ILE A 396 4.08 -30.88 -3.07
CA ILE A 396 3.54 -29.51 -2.95
C ILE A 396 2.39 -29.47 -1.94
N ALA A 397 1.44 -30.39 -2.04
CA ALA A 397 0.27 -30.42 -1.16
C ALA A 397 0.65 -30.73 0.30
N SER A 398 1.62 -31.64 0.51
CA SER A 398 2.15 -31.94 1.85
C SER A 398 2.98 -30.80 2.42
N ALA A 399 3.70 -30.03 1.59
CA ALA A 399 4.35 -28.80 2.03
C ALA A 399 3.31 -27.78 2.52
N ALA A 400 2.20 -27.60 1.80
CA ALA A 400 1.09 -26.76 2.25
C ALA A 400 0.49 -27.22 3.58
N GLU A 401 0.19 -28.52 3.74
CA GLU A 401 -0.32 -29.11 4.99
C GLU A 401 0.67 -28.89 6.15
N ALA A 402 1.95 -29.18 5.93
CA ALA A 402 3.02 -29.03 6.91
C ALA A 402 3.20 -27.59 7.37
N MET A 403 3.23 -26.64 6.44
CA MET A 403 3.45 -25.22 6.75
C MET A 403 2.23 -24.59 7.43
N ALA A 404 1.02 -24.98 7.05
CA ALA A 404 -0.20 -24.54 7.73
C ALA A 404 -0.33 -25.15 9.13
N PHE A 405 0.04 -26.43 9.31
CA PHE A 405 0.10 -27.06 10.62
C PHE A 405 1.16 -26.40 11.51
N ALA A 406 2.34 -26.07 10.97
CA ALA A 406 3.36 -25.33 11.67
C ALA A 406 2.88 -23.95 12.15
N ALA A 407 2.18 -23.21 11.28
CA ALA A 407 1.56 -21.94 11.65
C ALA A 407 0.55 -22.12 12.80
N ARG A 408 -0.26 -23.19 12.75
CA ARG A 408 -1.21 -23.53 13.82
C ARG A 408 -0.53 -23.85 15.16
N LEU A 409 0.67 -24.42 15.12
CA LEU A 409 1.51 -24.71 16.30
C LEU A 409 2.27 -23.47 16.83
N ASN A 410 2.02 -22.28 16.24
CA ASN A 410 2.71 -21.02 16.52
C ASN A 410 4.22 -21.06 16.22
N LEU A 411 4.65 -21.83 15.22
CA LEU A 411 6.02 -21.82 14.76
C LEU A 411 6.27 -20.64 13.81
N ARG A 412 7.49 -20.07 13.86
CA ARG A 412 7.97 -19.12 12.85
C ARG A 412 8.25 -19.87 11.55
N THR A 413 7.28 -19.87 10.65
CA THR A 413 7.25 -20.64 9.40
C THR A 413 8.47 -20.41 8.50
N ARG A 414 9.02 -19.19 8.39
CA ARG A 414 10.27 -18.93 7.64
C ARG A 414 11.49 -19.64 8.25
N ARG A 415 11.65 -19.57 9.58
CA ARG A 415 12.73 -20.29 10.29
C ARG A 415 12.55 -21.79 10.21
N LEU A 416 11.31 -22.27 10.31
CA LEU A 416 11.01 -23.68 10.09
C LEU A 416 11.48 -24.11 8.68
N PHE A 417 11.15 -23.35 7.64
CA PHE A 417 11.58 -23.65 6.28
C PHE A 417 13.11 -23.76 6.17
N GLU A 418 13.86 -22.81 6.73
CA GLU A 418 15.33 -22.85 6.76
C GLU A 418 15.86 -24.12 7.44
N ILE A 419 15.27 -24.52 8.57
CA ILE A 419 15.69 -25.75 9.28
C ILE A 419 15.36 -26.99 8.46
N LEU A 420 14.13 -27.07 7.91
CA LEU A 420 13.66 -28.26 7.20
C LEU A 420 14.34 -28.47 5.84
N GLN A 421 14.98 -27.44 5.26
CA GLN A 421 15.84 -27.62 4.08
C GLN A 421 16.96 -28.64 4.30
N HIS A 422 17.37 -28.85 5.54
CA HIS A 422 18.45 -29.77 5.91
C HIS A 422 17.95 -31.09 6.51
N ALA A 423 16.64 -31.23 6.72
CA ALA A 423 16.03 -32.38 7.39
C ALA A 423 15.60 -33.46 6.39
N ARG A 424 15.27 -34.66 6.89
CA ARG A 424 14.83 -35.80 6.06
C ARG A 424 13.48 -35.58 5.38
N GLY A 425 12.61 -34.73 5.94
CA GLY A 425 11.34 -34.35 5.32
C GLY A 425 11.48 -33.42 4.10
N TYR A 426 12.71 -33.06 3.69
CA TYR A 426 12.92 -32.20 2.53
C TYR A 426 12.57 -32.89 1.20
N SER A 427 11.88 -32.14 0.34
CA SER A 427 11.69 -32.47 -1.08
C SER A 427 12.05 -31.29 -1.96
N TRP A 428 12.34 -31.56 -3.24
CA TRP A 428 12.63 -30.50 -4.20
C TRP A 428 11.48 -29.49 -4.29
N MET A 429 10.23 -29.98 -4.30
CA MET A 429 9.03 -29.14 -4.29
C MET A 429 8.85 -28.35 -3.01
N PHE A 430 9.22 -28.88 -1.84
CA PHE A 430 9.22 -28.11 -0.59
C PHE A 430 10.17 -26.92 -0.70
N GLY A 431 11.41 -27.16 -1.14
CA GLY A 431 12.41 -26.11 -1.34
C GLY A 431 11.97 -25.04 -2.35
N ASN A 432 11.22 -25.45 -3.37
CA ASN A 432 10.80 -24.55 -4.45
C ASN A 432 9.50 -23.78 -4.16
N ARG A 433 8.46 -24.41 -3.58
CA ARG A 433 7.12 -23.81 -3.43
C ARG A 433 6.87 -23.14 -2.09
N VAL A 434 7.51 -23.59 -1.01
CA VAL A 434 7.31 -22.96 0.30
C VAL A 434 7.72 -21.49 0.33
N PRO A 435 8.78 -21.02 -0.36
CA PRO A 435 9.04 -19.58 -0.51
C PRO A 435 7.84 -18.79 -1.03
N HIS A 436 7.14 -19.28 -2.06
CA HIS A 436 5.97 -18.61 -2.62
C HIS A 436 4.82 -18.53 -1.61
N MET A 437 4.61 -19.60 -0.83
CA MET A 437 3.64 -19.62 0.28
C MET A 437 3.96 -18.54 1.31
N LEU A 438 5.22 -18.50 1.75
CA LEU A 438 5.70 -17.62 2.81
C LEU A 438 5.70 -16.14 2.41
N ASP A 439 6.02 -15.85 1.17
CA ASP A 439 6.10 -14.49 0.64
C ASP A 439 4.72 -13.97 0.19
N ASN A 440 3.70 -14.85 0.17
CA ASN A 440 2.34 -14.58 -0.30
C ASN A 440 2.34 -14.05 -1.75
N ASP A 441 3.27 -14.55 -2.58
CA ASP A 441 3.41 -14.25 -4.01
C ASP A 441 3.01 -15.49 -4.81
N TYR A 442 1.87 -15.39 -5.50
CA TYR A 442 1.34 -16.46 -6.34
C TYR A 442 1.35 -16.10 -7.82
N THR A 443 2.33 -15.28 -8.23
CA THR A 443 2.62 -15.07 -9.65
C THR A 443 2.86 -16.43 -10.31
N PRO A 444 2.06 -16.83 -11.31
CA PRO A 444 2.01 -18.21 -11.76
C PRO A 444 3.21 -18.58 -12.64
N TYR A 445 4.14 -19.37 -12.08
CA TYR A 445 5.17 -20.07 -12.88
C TYR A 445 4.72 -21.48 -13.27
N SER A 446 3.86 -22.08 -12.44
CA SER A 446 3.10 -23.30 -12.69
C SER A 446 1.77 -23.15 -11.97
N ALA A 447 0.64 -23.23 -12.67
CA ALA A 447 -0.64 -22.89 -12.08
C ALA A 447 -1.24 -24.04 -11.26
N VAL A 448 -2.11 -23.75 -10.28
CA VAL A 448 -2.92 -24.74 -9.55
C VAL A 448 -3.60 -25.71 -10.52
N ASP A 449 -4.18 -25.20 -11.60
CA ASP A 449 -4.87 -26.01 -12.62
C ASP A 449 -3.95 -27.00 -13.36
N ILE A 450 -2.62 -26.76 -13.37
CA ILE A 450 -1.65 -27.73 -13.91
C ILE A 450 -1.63 -28.99 -13.05
N PHE A 451 -1.66 -28.86 -11.72
CA PHE A 451 -1.69 -30.01 -10.82
C PHE A 451 -3.09 -30.63 -10.67
N VAL A 452 -4.17 -29.88 -10.92
CA VAL A 452 -5.49 -30.48 -11.16
C VAL A 452 -5.42 -31.43 -12.36
N LYS A 453 -4.83 -30.98 -13.47
CA LYS A 453 -4.66 -31.81 -14.67
C LYS A 453 -3.72 -32.99 -14.44
N ASP A 454 -2.52 -32.75 -13.91
CA ASP A 454 -1.48 -33.78 -13.78
C ASP A 454 -1.87 -34.89 -12.80
N LEU A 455 -2.41 -34.54 -11.64
CA LEU A 455 -2.93 -35.55 -10.72
C LEU A 455 -4.23 -36.18 -11.24
N GLY A 456 -5.00 -35.48 -12.08
CA GLY A 456 -6.11 -36.06 -12.84
C GLY A 456 -5.68 -37.16 -13.81
N ILE A 457 -4.53 -37.00 -14.48
CA ILE A 457 -3.92 -38.07 -15.29
C ILE A 457 -3.57 -39.27 -14.40
N VAL A 458 -2.89 -39.02 -13.27
CA VAL A 458 -2.54 -40.07 -12.30
C VAL A 458 -3.78 -40.84 -11.83
N SER A 459 -4.83 -40.13 -11.39
CA SER A 459 -6.08 -40.76 -10.93
C SER A 459 -6.77 -41.59 -12.02
N SER A 460 -6.74 -41.11 -13.27
CA SER A 460 -7.38 -41.80 -14.40
C SER A 460 -6.64 -43.08 -14.77
N GLU A 461 -5.31 -43.01 -14.88
CA GLU A 461 -4.47 -44.15 -15.23
C GLU A 461 -4.37 -45.19 -14.11
N SER A 462 -4.35 -44.75 -12.85
CA SER A 462 -4.41 -45.66 -11.70
C SER A 462 -5.73 -46.41 -11.68
N SER A 463 -6.86 -45.74 -11.99
CA SER A 463 -8.18 -46.37 -12.10
C SER A 463 -8.22 -47.39 -13.24
N ASN A 464 -7.70 -47.04 -14.43
CA ASN A 464 -7.61 -47.95 -15.57
C ASN A 464 -6.76 -49.19 -15.25
N SER A 465 -5.66 -48.99 -14.53
CA SER A 465 -4.72 -50.05 -14.14
C SER A 465 -5.13 -50.81 -12.88
N LYS A 466 -6.22 -50.39 -12.23
CA LYS A 466 -6.75 -50.90 -10.95
C LYS A 466 -5.72 -50.87 -9.82
N ILE A 467 -4.94 -49.79 -9.76
CA ILE A 467 -3.98 -49.53 -8.68
C ILE A 467 -4.49 -48.41 -7.75
N PRO A 468 -4.51 -48.62 -6.43
CA PRO A 468 -4.90 -47.60 -5.48
C PRO A 468 -3.77 -46.58 -5.24
N VAL A 469 -4.02 -45.29 -5.50
CA VAL A 469 -3.09 -44.18 -5.16
C VAL A 469 -3.77 -43.19 -4.22
N HIS A 470 -3.84 -43.56 -2.94
CA HIS A 470 -4.68 -42.87 -1.96
C HIS A 470 -4.17 -41.48 -1.61
N VAL A 471 -2.88 -41.33 -1.30
CA VAL A 471 -2.28 -40.04 -0.94
C VAL A 471 -2.31 -39.10 -2.15
N SER A 472 -1.99 -39.61 -3.35
CA SER A 472 -2.12 -38.84 -4.58
C SER A 472 -3.56 -38.35 -4.83
N THR A 473 -4.56 -39.18 -4.53
CA THR A 473 -5.97 -38.81 -4.71
C THR A 473 -6.37 -37.68 -3.76
N ILE A 474 -5.91 -37.70 -2.50
CA ILE A 474 -6.16 -36.59 -1.56
C ILE A 474 -5.47 -35.31 -2.02
N ALA A 475 -4.20 -35.40 -2.47
CA ALA A 475 -3.51 -34.24 -3.02
C ALA A 475 -4.29 -33.64 -4.21
N HIS A 476 -4.81 -34.48 -5.09
CA HIS A 476 -5.64 -34.06 -6.22
C HIS A 476 -6.90 -33.29 -5.75
N GLN A 477 -7.60 -33.78 -4.72
CA GLN A 477 -8.77 -33.10 -4.18
C GLN A 477 -8.44 -31.72 -3.57
N LEU A 478 -7.25 -31.55 -2.98
CA LEU A 478 -6.82 -30.25 -2.47
C LEU A 478 -6.59 -29.25 -3.60
N PHE A 479 -5.97 -29.67 -4.71
CA PHE A 479 -5.82 -28.81 -5.90
C PHE A 479 -7.17 -28.48 -6.55
N ILE A 480 -8.10 -29.44 -6.66
CA ILE A 480 -9.47 -29.19 -7.12
C ILE A 480 -10.16 -28.15 -6.22
N SER A 481 -10.02 -28.29 -4.91
CA SER A 481 -10.60 -27.35 -3.93
C SER A 481 -10.02 -25.94 -4.10
N GLY A 482 -8.72 -25.82 -4.33
CA GLY A 482 -8.07 -24.54 -4.60
C GLY A 482 -8.53 -23.91 -5.91
N SER A 483 -8.63 -24.70 -6.98
CA SER A 483 -9.15 -24.25 -8.28
C SER A 483 -10.61 -23.77 -8.17
N ALA A 484 -11.48 -24.57 -7.54
CA ALA A 484 -12.88 -24.23 -7.29
C ALA A 484 -13.07 -22.97 -6.44
N SER A 485 -12.07 -22.63 -5.61
CA SER A 485 -12.03 -21.40 -4.82
C SER A 485 -11.56 -20.16 -5.61
N GLY A 486 -11.38 -20.29 -6.94
CA GLY A 486 -10.96 -19.20 -7.83
C GLY A 486 -9.45 -19.03 -7.96
N TRP A 487 -8.63 -19.94 -7.41
CA TRP A 487 -7.17 -19.85 -7.46
C TRP A 487 -6.54 -20.69 -8.57
N GLY A 488 -7.33 -21.23 -9.50
CA GLY A 488 -6.84 -22.11 -10.57
C GLY A 488 -5.69 -21.53 -11.39
N ARG A 489 -5.70 -20.20 -11.61
CA ARG A 489 -4.66 -19.46 -12.35
C ARG A 489 -3.50 -18.96 -11.50
N TYR A 490 -3.52 -19.16 -10.19
CA TYR A 490 -2.43 -18.77 -9.30
C TYR A 490 -1.34 -19.84 -9.34
N ASP A 491 -0.13 -19.48 -8.90
CA ASP A 491 0.95 -20.45 -8.68
C ASP A 491 0.45 -21.64 -7.83
N ASP A 492 0.89 -22.86 -8.14
CA ASP A 492 0.43 -24.09 -7.51
C ASP A 492 0.72 -24.14 -5.99
N ALA A 493 1.63 -23.31 -5.48
CA ALA A 493 1.82 -23.06 -4.05
C ALA A 493 0.57 -22.49 -3.36
N ALA A 494 -0.35 -21.89 -4.11
CA ALA A 494 -1.64 -21.38 -3.61
C ALA A 494 -2.55 -22.48 -3.04
N VAL A 495 -2.24 -23.77 -3.22
CA VAL A 495 -2.94 -24.86 -2.53
C VAL A 495 -2.87 -24.71 -1.00
N VAL A 496 -1.87 -24.00 -0.45
CA VAL A 496 -1.81 -23.64 0.98
C VAL A 496 -3.03 -22.85 1.45
N LYS A 497 -3.65 -22.06 0.56
CA LYS A 497 -4.83 -21.25 0.87
C LYS A 497 -6.05 -22.09 1.21
N VAL A 498 -6.10 -23.36 0.79
CA VAL A 498 -7.15 -24.30 1.20
C VAL A 498 -7.11 -24.46 2.73
N TYR A 499 -5.93 -24.66 3.31
CA TYR A 499 -5.78 -24.74 4.78
C TYR A 499 -6.00 -23.38 5.44
N GLU A 500 -5.46 -22.29 4.89
CA GLU A 500 -5.67 -20.95 5.46
C GLU A 500 -7.14 -20.58 5.56
N THR A 501 -7.92 -20.95 4.54
CA THR A 501 -9.37 -20.68 4.49
C THR A 501 -10.13 -21.57 5.45
N LEU A 502 -9.76 -22.85 5.55
CA LEU A 502 -10.41 -23.82 6.43
C LEU A 502 -10.17 -23.54 7.91
N THR A 503 -8.99 -23.05 8.28
CA THR A 503 -8.58 -22.96 9.69
C THR A 503 -8.32 -21.53 10.18
N GLY A 504 -8.33 -20.54 9.28
CA GLY A 504 -8.03 -19.14 9.59
C GLY A 504 -6.54 -18.87 9.88
N VAL A 505 -5.66 -19.88 9.77
CA VAL A 505 -4.22 -19.69 9.98
C VAL A 505 -3.60 -19.04 8.76
N LYS A 506 -2.53 -18.27 8.97
CA LYS A 506 -1.76 -17.66 7.88
C LYS A 506 -0.37 -18.25 7.79
N VAL A 507 -0.04 -18.78 6.62
CA VAL A 507 1.30 -19.27 6.31
C VAL A 507 2.05 -18.11 5.69
N GLU A 508 2.55 -17.22 6.53
CA GLU A 508 3.35 -16.08 6.10
C GLU A 508 4.72 -16.17 6.78
N GLY A 509 5.78 -16.04 5.99
CA GLY A 509 7.17 -16.05 6.46
C GLY A 509 7.72 -14.67 6.72
N LYS A 510 6.86 -13.64 6.65
CA LYS A 510 7.22 -12.32 7.14
C LYS A 510 7.57 -12.48 8.63
N PRO A 511 8.67 -11.87 9.13
CA PRO A 511 8.86 -11.74 10.56
C PRO A 511 7.51 -11.31 11.17
N PRO A 512 7.10 -11.78 12.37
CA PRO A 512 5.98 -11.14 13.04
C PRO A 512 6.29 -9.66 12.98
N LEU A 513 5.44 -8.91 12.26
CA LEU A 513 5.62 -7.48 12.07
C LEU A 513 5.65 -6.94 13.48
N LEU A 514 6.85 -6.57 13.93
CA LEU A 514 7.00 -6.13 15.29
C LEU A 514 6.06 -4.95 15.43
N SER A 515 5.13 -5.05 16.39
CA SER A 515 4.32 -3.91 16.75
C SER A 515 5.27 -2.75 16.95
N LYS A 516 5.05 -1.67 16.19
CA LYS A 516 5.88 -0.47 16.25
C LYS A 516 6.03 -0.03 17.71
N GLU A 517 4.97 -0.13 18.48
CA GLU A 517 4.94 0.20 19.90
C GLU A 517 5.85 -0.72 20.73
N ASP A 518 5.76 -2.04 20.53
CA ASP A 518 6.58 -3.01 21.26
C ASP A 518 8.08 -2.82 20.99
N VAL A 519 8.46 -2.57 19.72
CA VAL A 519 9.86 -2.29 19.37
C VAL A 519 10.33 -1.03 20.06
N LEU A 520 9.56 0.06 19.96
CA LEU A 520 9.97 1.35 20.52
C LEU A 520 10.05 1.29 22.05
N HIS A 521 9.16 0.55 22.72
CA HIS A 521 9.21 0.31 24.16
C HIS A 521 10.37 -0.58 24.60
N SER A 522 10.88 -1.46 23.72
CA SER A 522 12.05 -2.30 24.03
C SER A 522 13.39 -1.54 23.98
N LEU A 523 13.42 -0.34 23.38
CA LEU A 523 14.63 0.46 23.26
C LEU A 523 14.99 1.11 24.62
N PRO A 524 16.28 1.36 24.89
CA PRO A 524 16.67 2.12 26.08
C PRO A 524 16.01 3.52 26.08
N ALA A 525 15.77 4.08 27.26
CA ALA A 525 15.21 5.43 27.39
C ALA A 525 16.05 6.46 26.63
N GLU A 526 15.41 7.48 26.05
CA GLU A 526 16.10 8.54 25.32
C GLU A 526 17.09 9.29 26.20
N TRP A 527 18.10 9.91 25.57
CA TRP A 527 19.06 10.76 26.29
C TRP A 527 18.30 11.83 27.10
N PRO A 528 18.63 12.07 28.38
CA PRO A 528 17.78 12.89 29.25
C PRO A 528 17.78 14.37 28.86
N GLU A 529 18.93 14.92 28.46
CA GLU A 529 19.08 16.33 28.09
C GLU A 529 18.72 16.55 26.61
N ASP A 530 18.14 17.70 26.25
CA ASP A 530 18.02 18.09 24.84
C ASP A 530 19.29 18.85 24.42
N PRO A 531 20.19 18.23 23.64
CA PRO A 531 21.46 18.87 23.28
C PRO A 531 21.28 20.06 22.32
N MET A 532 20.07 20.32 21.81
CA MET A 532 19.79 21.39 20.85
C MET A 532 19.95 22.79 21.43
N ASP A 533 19.63 22.99 22.71
CA ASP A 533 19.70 24.32 23.35
C ASP A 533 21.17 24.79 23.52
N ASP A 534 22.10 23.87 23.77
CA ASP A 534 23.54 24.17 23.86
C ASP A 534 24.19 24.39 22.49
N LEU A 535 23.73 23.66 21.46
CA LEU A 535 24.32 23.65 20.11
C LEU A 535 24.12 24.93 19.31
N VAL A 536 22.92 25.51 19.36
CA VAL A 536 22.66 26.80 18.71
C VAL A 536 23.55 27.87 19.32
N SER A 537 23.81 27.82 20.63
CA SER A 537 24.65 28.79 21.32
C SER A 537 26.14 28.71 20.91
N VAL A 538 26.67 27.53 20.62
CA VAL A 538 28.09 27.33 20.28
C VAL A 538 28.35 27.51 18.78
N ALA A 539 27.47 26.99 17.91
CA ALA A 539 27.65 27.10 16.46
C ALA A 539 27.36 28.50 15.90
N SER A 540 26.41 29.24 16.50
CA SER A 540 26.03 30.60 16.07
C SER A 540 27.01 31.69 16.51
N ARG A 541 27.73 31.48 17.63
CA ARG A 541 28.60 32.51 18.21
C ARG A 541 29.96 32.65 17.52
N ASN A 542 30.40 31.70 16.68
CA ASN A 542 31.78 31.71 16.17
C ASN A 542 32.06 31.11 14.78
N SER A 543 31.09 30.60 14.01
CA SER A 543 31.42 29.99 12.70
C SER A 543 30.68 30.63 11.52
N LYS A 544 31.43 31.13 10.54
CA LYS A 544 30.96 31.41 9.17
C LYS A 544 30.78 30.11 8.37
N LYS A 545 30.33 29.02 9.01
CA LYS A 545 30.22 27.69 8.40
C LYS A 545 28.76 27.39 8.06
N ILE A 546 28.47 27.37 6.77
CA ILE A 546 27.11 27.29 6.21
C ILE A 546 26.82 25.85 5.78
N LEU A 547 25.63 25.34 6.09
CA LEU A 547 25.17 24.05 5.57
C LEU A 547 24.53 24.23 4.20
N VAL A 548 25.03 23.55 3.18
CA VAL A 548 24.46 23.56 1.83
C VAL A 548 23.86 22.20 1.55
N VAL A 549 22.53 22.15 1.42
CA VAL A 549 21.81 20.90 1.20
C VAL A 549 21.51 20.75 -0.27
N LEU A 550 22.06 19.72 -0.91
CA LEU A 550 21.67 19.32 -2.26
C LEU A 550 20.53 18.33 -2.14
N ASP A 551 19.34 18.76 -2.54
CA ASP A 551 18.11 17.97 -2.41
C ASP A 551 17.82 17.28 -3.75
N ASP A 552 17.79 15.95 -3.75
CA ASP A 552 17.57 15.13 -4.94
C ASP A 552 16.10 15.15 -5.42
N ASP A 553 15.17 15.63 -4.58
CA ASP A 553 13.77 15.90 -4.88
C ASP A 553 13.24 17.10 -4.04
N PRO A 554 12.12 17.76 -4.38
CA PRO A 554 11.67 18.96 -3.65
C PRO A 554 11.09 18.67 -2.26
N THR A 555 10.98 17.40 -1.88
CA THR A 555 10.35 17.01 -0.62
C THR A 555 11.30 17.11 0.56
N GLY A 556 12.59 17.35 0.38
CA GLY A 556 13.56 17.36 1.49
C GLY A 556 13.47 18.52 2.46
N THR A 557 12.67 19.52 2.13
CA THR A 557 12.36 20.66 3.00
C THR A 557 11.35 20.33 4.12
N GLN A 558 11.00 19.05 4.28
CA GLN A 558 9.98 18.51 5.18
C GLN A 558 10.01 18.94 6.64
N THR A 559 11.20 19.11 7.23
CA THR A 559 11.37 19.34 8.68
C THR A 559 11.93 20.72 9.01
N VAL A 560 12.19 21.56 8.00
CA VAL A 560 12.78 22.89 8.17
C VAL A 560 11.74 24.00 7.98
N HIS A 561 12.04 25.18 8.49
CA HIS A 561 11.27 26.41 8.28
C HIS A 561 12.21 27.61 8.28
N ASP A 562 11.78 28.72 7.69
CA ASP A 562 12.56 29.95 7.51
C ASP A 562 13.88 29.75 6.74
N ILE A 563 13.94 28.75 5.85
CA ILE A 563 15.11 28.43 5.01
C ILE A 563 14.82 28.75 3.53
N GLU A 564 15.83 29.28 2.83
CA GLU A 564 15.75 29.53 1.39
C GLU A 564 16.09 28.26 0.58
N VAL A 565 15.34 28.06 -0.50
CA VAL A 565 15.51 27.03 -1.51
C VAL A 565 15.84 27.71 -2.82
N LEU A 566 16.99 27.37 -3.40
CA LEU A 566 17.43 27.81 -4.71
C LEU A 566 17.10 26.70 -5.73
N THR A 567 16.46 27.07 -6.83
CA THR A 567 16.18 26.15 -7.95
C THR A 567 17.12 26.40 -9.14
N GLU A 568 17.86 27.50 -9.08
CA GLU A 568 18.97 27.86 -9.97
C GLU A 568 20.21 28.21 -9.13
N TRP A 569 21.39 27.88 -9.61
CA TRP A 569 22.66 28.02 -8.87
C TRP A 569 23.82 28.63 -9.70
N PRO A 570 23.62 29.74 -10.42
CA PRO A 570 24.74 30.50 -10.97
C PRO A 570 25.63 31.01 -9.83
N VAL A 571 26.91 31.22 -10.12
CA VAL A 571 27.91 31.63 -9.11
C VAL A 571 27.47 32.92 -8.40
N GLU A 572 26.87 33.86 -9.13
CA GLU A 572 26.38 35.13 -8.63
C GLU A 572 25.26 34.95 -7.58
N ALA A 573 24.31 34.05 -7.84
CA ALA A 573 23.22 33.76 -6.90
C ALA A 573 23.72 33.05 -5.63
N LEU A 574 24.74 32.20 -5.75
CA LEU A 574 25.40 31.55 -4.62
C LEU A 574 26.24 32.54 -3.80
N VAL A 575 26.92 33.48 -4.45
CA VAL A 575 27.64 34.58 -3.77
C VAL A 575 26.67 35.43 -2.97
N GLU A 576 25.55 35.85 -3.57
CA GLU A 576 24.50 36.58 -2.87
C GLU A 576 23.99 35.79 -1.65
N GLN A 577 23.80 34.48 -1.80
CA GLN A 577 23.34 33.64 -0.71
C GLN A 577 24.37 33.52 0.42
N PHE A 578 25.66 33.36 0.09
CA PHE A 578 26.73 33.33 1.09
C PHE A 578 26.92 34.67 1.80
N LEU A 579 26.68 35.81 1.12
CA LEU A 579 26.74 37.14 1.73
C LEU A 579 25.66 37.35 2.82
N LYS A 580 24.51 36.68 2.71
CA LYS A 580 23.47 36.69 3.76
C LYS A 580 23.88 35.95 5.04
N LEU A 581 24.95 35.15 4.99
CA LEU A 581 25.43 34.28 6.08
C LEU A 581 24.31 33.41 6.70
N PRO A 582 23.50 32.68 5.90
CA PRO A 582 22.47 31.81 6.44
C PRO A 582 23.08 30.63 7.19
N THR A 583 22.39 30.10 8.19
CA THR A 583 22.80 28.83 8.83
C THR A 583 22.76 27.68 7.82
N CYS A 584 21.76 27.70 6.92
CA CYS A 584 21.52 26.68 5.92
C CYS A 584 20.75 27.24 4.72
N PHE A 585 20.98 26.68 3.53
CA PHE A 585 20.09 26.84 2.38
C PHE A 585 20.09 25.57 1.53
N PHE A 586 19.01 25.39 0.77
CA PHE A 586 18.80 24.22 -0.09
C PHE A 586 19.08 24.59 -1.55
N ILE A 587 19.63 23.65 -2.29
CA ILE A 587 19.68 23.66 -3.76
C ILE A 587 18.84 22.48 -4.23
N LEU A 588 17.74 22.76 -4.92
CA LEU A 588 16.87 21.75 -5.49
C LEU A 588 17.51 21.22 -6.79
N THR A 589 18.06 20.01 -6.73
CA THR A 589 18.75 19.40 -7.88
C THR A 589 17.80 18.59 -8.76
N ASN A 590 16.78 17.96 -8.15
CA ASN A 590 15.89 17.01 -8.81
C ASN A 590 16.65 15.88 -9.53
N SER A 591 17.85 15.52 -9.05
CA SER A 591 18.75 14.54 -9.67
C SER A 591 18.15 13.15 -9.80
N ARG A 592 17.18 12.78 -8.95
CA ARG A 592 16.47 11.50 -9.00
C ARG A 592 15.66 11.29 -10.29
N SER A 593 15.31 12.38 -10.98
CA SER A 593 14.63 12.32 -12.29
C SER A 593 15.59 12.11 -13.46
N MET A 594 16.90 12.01 -13.20
CA MET A 594 17.96 11.94 -14.20
C MET A 594 18.64 10.57 -14.21
N THR A 595 19.41 10.29 -15.27
CA THR A 595 20.35 9.15 -15.29
C THR A 595 21.54 9.41 -14.35
N ALA A 596 22.23 8.35 -13.92
CA ALA A 596 23.37 8.46 -13.01
C ALA A 596 24.45 9.42 -13.54
N ASP A 597 24.83 9.32 -14.82
CA ASP A 597 25.83 10.20 -15.44
C ASP A 597 25.44 11.68 -15.39
N LYS A 598 24.16 11.99 -15.66
CA LYS A 598 23.64 13.35 -15.59
C LYS A 598 23.60 13.87 -14.16
N ALA A 599 23.21 13.03 -13.20
CA ALA A 599 23.21 13.37 -11.78
C ALA A 599 24.63 13.64 -11.27
N MET A 600 25.62 12.84 -11.65
CA MET A 600 27.03 13.05 -11.31
C MET A 600 27.56 14.37 -11.87
N LEU A 601 27.32 14.64 -13.16
CA LEU A 601 27.74 15.89 -13.79
C LEU A 601 27.09 17.12 -13.14
N LEU A 602 25.81 17.01 -12.78
CA LEU A 602 25.06 18.04 -12.06
C LEU A 602 25.68 18.34 -10.70
N VAL A 603 25.91 17.31 -9.87
CA VAL A 603 26.52 17.45 -8.54
C VAL A 603 27.93 18.05 -8.65
N GLN A 604 28.75 17.57 -9.60
CA GLN A 604 30.08 18.16 -9.86
C GLN A 604 29.98 19.65 -10.21
N THR A 605 29.03 20.03 -11.06
CA THR A 605 28.82 21.42 -11.47
C THR A 605 28.43 22.29 -10.29
N ILE A 606 27.48 21.83 -9.46
CA ILE A 606 27.04 22.55 -8.27
C ILE A 606 28.21 22.71 -7.29
N CYS A 607 28.98 21.65 -7.02
CA CYS A 607 30.14 21.72 -6.13
C CYS A 607 31.20 22.70 -6.63
N ARG A 608 31.49 22.73 -7.95
CA ARG A 608 32.43 23.71 -8.54
C ARG A 608 31.91 25.15 -8.40
N ASN A 609 30.61 25.37 -8.63
CA ASN A 609 30.00 26.68 -8.47
C ASN A 609 30.02 27.14 -7.00
N LEU A 610 29.80 26.23 -6.05
CA LEU A 610 29.92 26.50 -4.61
C LEU A 610 31.36 26.88 -4.23
N GLU A 611 32.37 26.16 -4.71
CA GLU A 611 33.77 26.53 -4.48
C GLU A 611 34.12 27.90 -5.06
N ALA A 612 33.66 28.18 -6.28
CA ALA A 612 33.87 29.47 -6.92
C ALA A 612 33.18 30.60 -6.14
N ALA A 613 31.93 30.40 -5.71
CA ALA A 613 31.19 31.39 -4.94
C ALA A 613 31.78 31.63 -3.55
N ALA A 614 32.19 30.56 -2.84
CA ALA A 614 32.81 30.68 -1.52
C ALA A 614 34.13 31.45 -1.55
N LYS A 615 34.93 31.30 -2.61
CA LYS A 615 36.18 32.08 -2.81
C LYS A 615 35.92 33.59 -2.95
N ASN A 616 34.74 34.00 -3.40
CA ASN A 616 34.35 35.40 -3.54
C ASN A 616 33.79 36.01 -2.24
N VAL A 617 33.57 35.22 -1.18
CA VAL A 617 33.03 35.70 0.10
C VAL A 617 34.05 35.49 1.24
N PRO A 618 34.72 36.55 1.71
CA PRO A 618 35.81 36.44 2.68
C PRO A 618 35.44 35.74 3.99
N GLY A 619 36.16 34.65 4.27
CA GLY A 619 36.06 33.87 5.51
C GLY A 619 34.83 32.96 5.59
N VAL A 620 34.08 32.77 4.50
CA VAL A 620 32.98 31.79 4.48
C VAL A 620 33.52 30.38 4.31
N SER A 621 32.90 29.42 5.00
CA SER A 621 33.15 27.99 4.83
C SER A 621 31.82 27.26 4.73
N TYR A 622 31.79 26.05 4.17
CA TYR A 622 30.56 25.30 4.03
C TYR A 622 30.75 23.79 4.16
N THR A 623 29.66 23.09 4.48
CA THR A 623 29.56 21.62 4.42
C THR A 623 28.42 21.26 3.46
N VAL A 624 28.65 20.28 2.59
CA VAL A 624 27.62 19.75 1.69
C VAL A 624 26.92 18.56 2.34
N VAL A 625 25.58 18.55 2.27
CA VAL A 625 24.73 17.40 2.60
C VAL A 625 24.02 16.96 1.34
N LEU A 626 24.12 15.69 0.99
CA LEU A 626 23.35 15.06 -0.06
C LEU A 626 22.06 14.52 0.56
N ARG A 627 20.98 15.28 0.49
CA ARG A 627 19.71 14.80 1.01
C ARG A 627 19.06 13.92 -0.06
N GLY A 628 18.74 12.70 0.34
CA GLY A 628 18.14 11.68 -0.51
C GLY A 628 16.77 11.22 -0.02
N ASP A 629 16.23 10.23 -0.73
CA ASP A 629 14.99 9.57 -0.34
C ASP A 629 15.15 8.84 0.99
N SER A 630 14.23 9.06 1.93
CA SER A 630 14.26 8.34 3.20
C SER A 630 13.98 6.84 3.05
N THR A 631 13.56 6.37 1.87
CA THR A 631 13.43 4.94 1.56
C THR A 631 14.60 4.42 0.71
N LEU A 632 15.79 5.02 0.87
CA LEU A 632 17.07 4.57 0.33
C LEU A 632 17.23 4.63 -1.21
N ARG A 633 16.24 5.15 -1.94
CA ARG A 633 16.34 5.34 -3.39
C ARG A 633 17.23 6.53 -3.76
N GLY A 634 17.73 6.51 -4.99
CA GLY A 634 18.59 7.55 -5.57
C GLY A 634 19.96 7.03 -5.99
N HIS A 635 20.79 7.93 -6.51
CA HIS A 635 22.08 7.66 -7.15
C HIS A 635 23.22 7.55 -6.12
N PHE A 636 23.14 6.54 -5.25
CA PHE A 636 24.25 6.17 -4.36
C PHE A 636 24.95 4.91 -4.85
N PRO A 637 26.30 4.89 -4.92
CA PRO A 637 27.23 5.91 -4.41
C PRO A 637 27.58 7.06 -5.38
N GLU A 638 27.01 7.09 -6.58
CA GLU A 638 27.46 7.95 -7.68
C GLU A 638 27.47 9.46 -7.34
N GLU A 639 26.43 9.98 -6.68
CA GLU A 639 26.38 11.37 -6.22
C GLU A 639 27.43 11.68 -5.16
N ALA A 640 27.73 10.72 -4.28
CA ALA A 640 28.74 10.87 -3.24
C ALA A 640 30.14 10.89 -3.85
N ASP A 641 30.42 9.98 -4.79
CA ASP A 641 31.67 9.97 -5.55
C ASP A 641 31.84 11.29 -6.34
N ALA A 642 30.77 11.80 -6.97
CA ALA A 642 30.78 13.07 -7.68
C ALA A 642 31.12 14.27 -6.77
N ALA A 643 30.52 14.36 -5.59
CA ALA A 643 30.81 15.42 -4.63
C ALA A 643 32.27 15.34 -4.12
N VAL A 644 32.75 14.15 -3.76
CA VAL A 644 34.13 13.93 -3.29
C VAL A 644 35.15 14.26 -4.38
N SER A 645 34.84 13.99 -5.66
CA SER A 645 35.74 14.30 -6.78
C SER A 645 36.06 15.80 -6.93
N VAL A 646 35.21 16.67 -6.38
CA VAL A 646 35.40 18.14 -6.39
C VAL A 646 35.87 18.63 -5.03
N LEU A 647 35.15 18.28 -3.95
CA LEU A 647 35.38 18.82 -2.60
C LEU A 647 36.59 18.20 -1.89
N GLY A 648 37.17 17.14 -2.46
CA GLY A 648 38.27 16.39 -1.88
C GLY A 648 37.81 15.25 -0.97
N GLU A 649 38.78 14.48 -0.50
CA GLU A 649 38.56 13.29 0.32
C GLU A 649 38.04 13.64 1.74
N MET A 650 37.03 12.90 2.19
CA MET A 650 36.33 13.10 3.47
C MET A 650 36.83 12.13 4.55
N ASP A 651 36.75 12.50 5.83
CA ASP A 651 37.06 11.58 6.93
C ASP A 651 36.07 10.40 6.94
N ALA A 652 34.77 10.68 6.79
CA ALA A 652 33.79 9.61 6.61
C ALA A 652 32.56 10.05 5.81
N TRP A 653 31.91 9.07 5.18
CA TRP A 653 30.56 9.20 4.63
C TRP A 653 29.54 8.78 5.66
N ILE A 654 28.62 9.69 6.00
CA ILE A 654 27.58 9.44 6.99
C ILE A 654 26.28 9.06 6.29
N ILE A 655 25.75 7.87 6.55
CA ILE A 655 24.46 7.40 6.02
C ILE A 655 23.41 7.45 7.13
N CYS A 656 22.42 8.34 6.98
CA CYS A 656 21.44 8.62 8.02
C CYS A 656 20.02 8.83 7.43
N PRO A 657 19.29 7.75 7.09
CA PRO A 657 18.00 7.81 6.42
C PRO A 657 16.80 8.03 7.36
N PHE A 658 17.02 8.24 8.67
CA PHE A 658 15.96 8.41 9.65
C PHE A 658 15.06 9.62 9.35
N PHE A 659 13.74 9.41 9.43
CA PHE A 659 12.75 10.46 9.23
C PHE A 659 11.44 10.12 9.95
N LEU A 660 11.23 10.74 11.12
CA LEU A 660 10.15 10.36 12.04
C LEU A 660 8.75 10.60 11.46
N GLN A 661 8.52 11.77 10.84
CA GLN A 661 7.22 12.16 10.28
C GLN A 661 6.86 11.32 9.06
N GLY A 662 7.88 10.77 8.39
CA GLY A 662 7.72 9.75 7.37
C GLY A 662 7.56 8.33 7.91
N GLY A 663 7.73 8.09 9.22
CA GLY A 663 7.75 6.74 9.79
C GLY A 663 8.97 5.92 9.40
N ARG A 664 10.14 6.55 9.24
CA ARG A 664 11.40 5.88 8.87
C ARG A 664 12.29 5.76 10.09
N TYR A 665 12.65 4.53 10.43
CA TYR A 665 13.40 4.18 11.63
C TYR A 665 14.64 3.38 11.25
N THR A 666 15.76 3.57 11.94
CA THR A 666 16.93 2.70 11.79
C THR A 666 17.27 2.11 13.15
N ILE A 667 17.04 0.81 13.33
CA ILE A 667 17.15 0.10 14.60
C ILE A 667 17.97 -1.17 14.36
N ASN A 668 19.02 -1.37 15.16
CA ASN A 668 19.95 -2.50 15.03
C ASN A 668 20.48 -2.66 13.60
N ASP A 669 20.87 -1.54 13.00
CA ASP A 669 21.35 -1.37 11.63
C ASP A 669 20.33 -1.68 10.53
N ILE A 670 19.10 -2.10 10.88
CA ILE A 670 18.01 -2.33 9.93
C ILE A 670 17.21 -1.05 9.75
N HIS A 671 17.02 -0.65 8.50
CA HIS A 671 16.13 0.46 8.16
C HIS A 671 14.71 -0.05 7.95
N TYR A 672 13.74 0.63 8.56
CA TYR A 672 12.32 0.27 8.54
C TYR A 672 11.48 1.42 8.01
N VAL A 673 10.41 1.05 7.29
CA VAL A 673 9.31 1.93 6.90
C VAL A 673 8.07 1.50 7.68
N ALA A 674 7.49 2.44 8.41
CA ALA A 674 6.28 2.18 9.17
C ALA A 674 5.05 2.17 8.25
N ASP A 675 4.21 1.16 8.41
CA ASP A 675 2.87 1.10 7.85
C ASP A 675 1.88 0.89 9.00
N SER A 676 1.12 1.94 9.31
CA SER A 676 0.19 1.96 10.45
C SER A 676 0.89 1.62 11.78
N ASP A 677 0.54 0.49 12.40
CA ASP A 677 1.07 -0.02 13.66
C ASP A 677 2.31 -0.91 13.50
N ARG A 678 2.85 -1.05 12.28
CA ARG A 678 3.88 -2.04 11.94
C ARG A 678 5.17 -1.39 11.43
N LEU A 679 6.31 -2.02 11.71
CA LEU A 679 7.61 -1.68 11.10
C LEU A 679 7.98 -2.71 10.03
N ILE A 680 8.05 -2.30 8.77
CA ILE A 680 8.42 -3.15 7.62
C ILE A 680 9.89 -2.88 7.26
N PRO A 681 10.78 -3.88 7.22
CA PRO A 681 12.15 -3.70 6.75
C PRO A 681 12.20 -3.10 5.34
N ALA A 682 13.06 -2.11 5.12
CA ALA A 682 13.05 -1.28 3.91
C ALA A 682 13.22 -2.09 2.61
N GLY A 683 13.99 -3.18 2.62
CA GLY A 683 14.18 -4.13 1.51
C GLY A 683 12.94 -4.95 1.15
N GLU A 684 11.96 -5.03 2.05
CA GLU A 684 10.70 -5.76 1.84
C GLU A 684 9.57 -4.86 1.33
N THR A 685 9.79 -3.55 1.30
CA THR A 685 8.78 -2.56 0.85
C THR A 685 8.69 -2.48 -0.67
N GLU A 686 7.62 -1.89 -1.20
CA GLU A 686 7.53 -1.59 -2.63
C GLU A 686 8.65 -0.66 -3.13
N PHE A 687 9.26 0.15 -2.26
CA PHE A 687 10.34 1.06 -2.61
C PHE A 687 11.63 0.33 -2.99
N ALA A 688 11.88 -0.83 -2.39
CA ALA A 688 13.02 -1.69 -2.72
C ALA A 688 12.87 -2.38 -4.09
N LYS A 689 11.64 -2.51 -4.60
CA LYS A 689 11.32 -3.09 -5.91
C LYS A 689 11.30 -2.05 -7.04
N ASP A 690 11.77 -0.84 -6.78
CA ASP A 690 11.86 0.23 -7.77
C ASP A 690 12.73 -0.20 -8.98
N ALA A 691 12.22 0.00 -10.20
CA ALA A 691 12.90 -0.47 -11.40
C ALA A 691 14.23 0.26 -11.68
N ALA A 692 14.37 1.51 -11.22
CA ALA A 692 15.57 2.32 -11.43
C ALA A 692 16.50 2.28 -10.22
N PHE A 693 15.95 2.30 -9.00
CA PHE A 693 16.70 2.47 -7.75
C PHE A 693 16.60 1.30 -6.77
N GLY A 694 16.08 0.15 -7.21
CA GLY A 694 15.85 -1.02 -6.36
C GLY A 694 17.07 -1.51 -5.60
N TYR A 695 16.80 -2.21 -4.51
CA TYR A 695 17.78 -2.81 -3.60
C TYR A 695 17.15 -3.98 -2.85
N LYS A 696 17.95 -4.86 -2.24
CA LYS A 696 17.46 -6.04 -1.51
C LYS A 696 17.66 -5.92 -0.01
N SER A 697 18.78 -5.32 0.43
CA SER A 697 19.10 -5.34 1.85
C SER A 697 18.37 -4.27 2.66
N SER A 698 17.81 -4.67 3.80
CA SER A 698 17.28 -3.76 4.82
C SER A 698 18.33 -3.36 5.86
N ASN A 699 19.41 -4.14 6.01
CA ASN A 699 20.52 -3.79 6.89
C ASN A 699 21.42 -2.78 6.17
N LEU A 700 21.61 -1.59 6.75
CA LEU A 700 22.30 -0.50 6.07
C LEU A 700 23.77 -0.80 5.76
N ARG A 701 24.43 -1.69 6.50
CA ARG A 701 25.81 -2.11 6.22
C ARG A 701 25.88 -2.95 4.95
N GLN A 702 24.99 -3.92 4.84
CA GLN A 702 24.83 -4.76 3.66
C GLN A 702 24.28 -3.97 2.46
N TRP A 703 23.40 -3.00 2.71
CA TRP A 703 22.90 -2.09 1.67
C TRP A 703 24.04 -1.24 1.10
N VAL A 704 24.97 -0.74 1.92
CA VAL A 704 26.18 -0.05 1.42
C VAL A 704 27.01 -0.98 0.54
N GLU A 705 27.25 -2.22 0.96
CA GLU A 705 27.98 -3.22 0.16
C GLU A 705 27.29 -3.52 -1.18
N GLU A 706 25.97 -3.71 -1.15
CA GLU A 706 25.13 -3.91 -2.33
C GLU A 706 25.24 -2.74 -3.31
N LYS A 707 25.00 -1.51 -2.84
CA LYS A 707 25.00 -0.31 -3.70
C LYS A 707 26.37 0.05 -4.21
N THR A 708 27.43 -0.22 -3.43
CA THR A 708 28.81 -0.02 -3.86
C THR A 708 29.36 -1.18 -4.69
N ARG A 709 28.55 -2.21 -4.98
CA ARG A 709 28.92 -3.41 -5.75
C ARG A 709 30.17 -4.09 -5.17
N GLY A 710 30.24 -4.18 -3.84
CA GLY A 710 31.35 -4.81 -3.11
C GLY A 710 32.58 -3.93 -2.89
N ARG A 711 32.61 -2.68 -3.37
CA ARG A 711 33.74 -1.75 -3.12
C ARG A 711 33.94 -1.45 -1.63
N VAL A 712 32.86 -1.42 -0.85
CA VAL A 712 32.89 -1.29 0.61
C VAL A 712 32.16 -2.50 1.20
N SER A 713 32.87 -3.39 1.89
CA SER A 713 32.25 -4.58 2.51
C SER A 713 31.45 -4.22 3.77
N GLU A 714 30.44 -5.01 4.15
CA GLU A 714 29.64 -4.77 5.36
C GLU A 714 30.49 -4.60 6.63
N LYS A 715 31.63 -5.32 6.69
CA LYS A 715 32.57 -5.32 7.83
C LYS A 715 33.32 -3.99 7.96
N GLN A 716 33.52 -3.26 6.86
CA GLN A 716 34.18 -1.96 6.83
C GLN A 716 33.23 -0.80 7.15
N VAL A 717 31.91 -1.05 7.18
CA VAL A 717 30.91 -0.03 7.53
C VAL A 717 30.82 0.09 9.05
N SER A 718 31.16 1.27 9.58
CA SER A 718 31.04 1.60 11.00
C SER A 718 29.58 1.94 11.37
N THR A 719 29.20 1.77 12.64
CA THR A 719 27.82 2.04 13.10
C THR A 719 27.79 2.91 14.35
N ILE A 720 26.91 3.91 14.35
CA ILE A 720 26.44 4.58 15.55
C ILE A 720 25.14 3.89 16.00
N SER A 721 25.19 3.16 17.11
CA SER A 721 24.06 2.42 17.65
C SER A 721 23.14 3.28 18.53
N ILE A 722 21.88 2.88 18.70
CA ILE A 722 20.95 3.51 19.65
C ILE A 722 21.50 3.48 21.08
N ASN A 723 22.20 2.42 21.48
CA ASN A 723 22.84 2.36 22.80
C ASN A 723 23.91 3.45 22.96
N LEU A 724 24.71 3.72 21.93
CA LEU A 724 25.72 4.78 21.98
C LEU A 724 25.04 6.15 22.12
N LEU A 725 23.99 6.41 21.34
CA LEU A 725 23.23 7.66 21.40
C LEU A 725 22.54 7.86 22.75
N ARG A 726 21.81 6.84 23.24
CA ARG A 726 20.94 6.96 24.42
C ARG A 726 21.63 6.73 25.76
N LYS A 727 22.76 6.00 25.81
CA LYS A 727 23.48 5.70 27.07
C LYS A 727 24.81 6.45 27.22
N GLN A 728 25.45 6.88 26.13
CA GLN A 728 26.78 7.50 26.18
C GLN A 728 26.78 8.95 25.67
N GLY A 729 25.79 9.36 24.86
CA GLY A 729 25.54 10.75 24.50
C GLY A 729 26.53 11.37 23.50
N PRO A 730 26.48 12.71 23.31
CA PRO A 730 27.19 13.41 22.23
C PRO A 730 28.71 13.27 22.24
N ASN A 731 29.34 13.26 23.42
CA ASN A 731 30.80 13.18 23.55
C ASN A 731 31.35 11.84 23.04
N ALA A 732 30.64 10.74 23.31
CA ALA A 732 31.01 9.41 22.80
C ALA A 732 30.83 9.32 21.28
N VAL A 733 29.75 9.93 20.74
CA VAL A 733 29.58 10.05 19.28
C VAL A 733 30.76 10.80 18.67
N CYS A 734 31.17 11.94 19.26
CA CYS A 734 32.33 12.71 18.80
C CYS A 734 33.61 11.87 18.79
N GLN A 735 33.88 11.14 19.87
CA GLN A 735 35.06 10.27 19.98
C GLN A 735 35.06 9.18 18.89
N HIS A 736 33.91 8.52 18.69
CA HIS A 736 33.75 7.47 17.66
C HIS A 736 33.97 8.01 16.25
N LEU A 737 33.39 9.18 15.93
CA LEU A 737 33.60 9.83 14.63
C LEU A 737 35.06 10.28 14.43
N CYS A 738 35.73 10.73 15.49
CA CYS A 738 37.13 11.13 15.40
C CYS A 738 38.08 9.95 15.19
N SER A 739 37.72 8.74 15.63
CA SER A 739 38.54 7.53 15.48
C SER A 739 38.41 6.85 14.11
N LEU A 740 37.49 7.29 13.25
CA LEU A 740 37.33 6.70 11.92
C LEU A 740 38.53 7.03 11.03
N GLU A 741 38.96 6.04 10.25
CA GLU A 741 39.94 6.21 9.18
C GLU A 741 39.34 7.01 8.03
N LYS A 742 40.17 7.77 7.33
CA LYS A 742 39.74 8.63 6.22
C LYS A 742 39.12 7.80 5.10
N GLY A 743 37.98 8.23 4.56
CA GLY A 743 37.22 7.50 3.55
C GLY A 743 36.28 6.41 4.11
N SER A 744 36.17 6.26 5.44
CA SER A 744 35.26 5.28 6.04
C SER A 744 33.79 5.58 5.73
N VAL A 745 32.93 4.55 5.76
CA VAL A 745 31.47 4.73 5.74
C VAL A 745 30.92 4.45 7.13
N CYS A 746 30.05 5.32 7.64
CA CYS A 746 29.40 5.19 8.94
C CYS A 746 27.89 5.32 8.81
N ILE A 747 27.15 4.34 9.29
CA ILE A 747 25.67 4.38 9.36
C ILE A 747 25.22 4.88 10.74
N VAL A 748 24.04 5.49 10.79
CA VAL A 748 23.46 6.04 12.02
C VAL A 748 22.10 5.42 12.29
N ASN A 749 21.98 4.77 13.45
CA ASN A 749 20.71 4.31 13.98
C ASN A 749 19.96 5.46 14.66
N ALA A 750 18.64 5.53 14.51
CA ALA A 750 17.80 6.47 15.22
C ALA A 750 16.36 5.98 15.22
N ALA A 751 15.68 6.17 16.34
CA ALA A 751 14.26 5.86 16.48
C ALA A 751 13.42 7.07 16.95
N SER A 752 14.07 8.18 17.31
CA SER A 752 13.42 9.45 17.65
C SER A 752 14.23 10.68 17.21
N GLU A 753 13.59 11.85 17.22
CA GLU A 753 14.28 13.11 16.93
C GLU A 753 15.39 13.42 17.94
N LYS A 754 15.27 12.93 19.19
CA LYS A 754 16.28 13.12 20.23
C LYS A 754 17.55 12.31 19.96
N ASP A 755 17.41 11.09 19.44
CA ASP A 755 18.55 10.31 18.93
C ASP A 755 19.31 11.10 17.85
N MET A 756 18.56 11.76 16.96
CA MET A 756 19.14 12.57 15.89
C MET A 756 19.86 13.82 16.42
N ALA A 757 19.29 14.49 17.42
CA ALA A 757 19.90 15.65 18.07
C ALA A 757 21.23 15.29 18.75
N VAL A 758 21.30 14.14 19.44
CA VAL A 758 22.53 13.63 20.04
C VAL A 758 23.59 13.35 18.99
N PHE A 759 23.22 12.68 17.89
CA PHE A 759 24.13 12.42 16.79
C PHE A 759 24.68 13.71 16.17
N ALA A 760 23.78 14.64 15.81
CA ALA A 760 24.15 15.93 15.25
C ALA A 760 25.10 16.71 16.16
N SER A 761 24.89 16.66 17.48
CA SER A 761 25.78 17.28 18.47
C SER A 761 27.18 16.70 18.47
N GLY A 762 27.30 15.37 18.54
CA GLY A 762 28.61 14.71 18.49
C GLY A 762 29.34 14.95 17.17
N MET A 763 28.60 15.01 16.05
CA MET A 763 29.17 15.34 14.75
C MET A 763 29.69 16.78 14.68
N ILE A 764 28.95 17.76 15.19
CA ILE A 764 29.40 19.16 15.27
C ILE A 764 30.70 19.27 16.09
N GLN A 765 30.77 18.57 17.23
CA GLN A 765 31.98 18.53 18.05
C GLN A 765 33.18 17.92 17.29
N ALA A 766 32.96 16.86 16.49
CA ALA A 766 34.01 16.27 15.66
C ALA A 766 34.47 17.22 14.55
N GLU A 767 33.55 17.96 13.93
CA GLU A 767 33.89 18.97 12.93
C GLU A 767 34.68 20.16 13.53
N LEU A 768 34.37 20.58 14.76
CA LEU A 768 35.14 21.59 15.49
C LEU A 768 36.59 21.13 15.78
N LYS A 769 36.82 19.81 15.80
CA LYS A 769 38.17 19.19 15.87
C LYS A 769 38.82 19.01 14.49
N GLY A 770 38.24 19.58 13.43
CA GLY A 770 38.80 19.58 12.08
C GLY A 770 38.36 18.45 11.16
N LYS A 771 37.47 17.55 11.62
CA LYS A 771 36.95 16.46 10.80
C LYS A 771 35.99 16.97 9.71
N LYS A 772 36.02 16.30 8.54
CA LYS A 772 35.17 16.60 7.38
C LYS A 772 34.33 15.40 7.01
N PHE A 773 33.03 15.60 6.89
CA PHE A 773 32.08 14.54 6.59
C PHE A 773 31.23 14.90 5.37
N LEU A 774 30.88 13.88 4.58
CA LEU A 774 29.84 13.99 3.57
C LEU A 774 28.64 13.16 4.02
N CYS A 775 27.48 13.80 4.14
CA CYS A 775 26.30 13.12 4.66
C CYS A 775 25.33 12.78 3.53
N ARG A 776 24.88 11.52 3.48
CA ARG A 776 23.67 11.10 2.75
C ARG A 776 22.55 10.87 3.74
N THR A 777 21.56 11.76 3.76
CA THR A 777 20.56 11.78 4.85
C THR A 777 19.13 11.91 4.35
N ALA A 778 18.18 11.72 5.28
CA ALA A 778 16.80 12.19 5.13
C ALA A 778 16.59 13.55 5.85
N ALA A 779 15.33 13.96 6.00
CA ALA A 779 14.97 15.32 6.45
C ALA A 779 15.34 15.61 7.93
N SER A 780 15.10 14.66 8.85
CA SER A 780 15.28 14.90 10.31
C SER A 780 16.71 15.29 10.69
N PHE A 781 17.73 14.76 9.99
CA PHE A 781 19.11 15.14 10.24
C PHE A 781 19.37 16.63 9.96
N VAL A 782 18.82 17.18 8.88
CA VAL A 782 19.08 18.57 8.50
C VAL A 782 18.56 19.52 9.57
N SER A 783 17.32 19.32 10.04
CA SER A 783 16.72 20.12 11.12
C SER A 783 17.49 20.01 12.43
N ALA A 784 17.91 18.80 12.82
CA ALA A 784 18.73 18.58 14.01
C ALA A 784 20.10 19.27 13.89
N ARG A 785 20.75 19.15 12.74
CA ARG A 785 22.09 19.69 12.46
C ARG A 785 22.16 21.22 12.54
N ILE A 786 21.04 21.91 12.30
CA ILE A 786 20.98 23.39 12.27
C ILE A 786 20.19 23.99 13.44
N GLY A 787 19.71 23.18 14.37
CA GLY A 787 19.04 23.71 15.56
C GLY A 787 17.58 24.14 15.37
N ILE A 788 16.90 23.71 14.30
CA ILE A 788 15.52 24.13 14.03
C ILE A 788 14.54 23.38 14.96
N LYS A 789 13.70 24.14 15.66
CA LYS A 789 12.62 23.59 16.48
C LYS A 789 11.36 23.33 15.64
N PRO A 790 10.63 22.23 15.84
CA PRO A 790 9.38 21.97 15.13
C PRO A 790 8.34 23.08 15.33
N LYS A 791 7.64 23.47 14.26
CA LYS A 791 6.46 24.36 14.32
C LYS A 791 5.18 23.53 14.10
N PRO A 792 4.05 23.88 14.74
CA PRO A 792 2.74 23.35 14.37
C PRO A 792 2.43 23.57 12.88
N PRO A 793 1.59 22.74 12.26
CA PRO A 793 1.14 22.96 10.89
C PRO A 793 0.51 24.34 10.70
N ILE A 794 0.90 25.03 9.63
CA ILE A 794 0.45 26.37 9.27
C ILE A 794 -0.91 26.28 8.57
N CYS A 795 -1.86 27.09 9.03
CA CYS A 795 -3.17 27.27 8.43
C CYS A 795 -3.19 28.52 7.53
N PRO A 796 -4.15 28.65 6.59
CA PRO A 796 -4.29 29.85 5.76
C PRO A 796 -4.35 31.17 6.56
N ASN A 797 -4.99 31.16 7.73
CA ASN A 797 -5.12 32.34 8.60
C ASN A 797 -3.76 32.85 9.10
N ASP A 798 -2.80 31.96 9.37
CA ASP A 798 -1.46 32.31 9.85
C ASP A 798 -0.64 33.07 8.79
N LEU A 799 -1.00 32.90 7.51
CA LEU A 799 -0.41 33.61 6.38
C LEU A 799 -1.16 34.91 6.03
N GLY A 800 -2.18 35.28 6.79
CA GLY A 800 -3.00 36.45 6.49
C GLY A 800 -3.86 36.29 5.24
N LEU A 801 -4.11 35.05 4.78
CA LEU A 801 -5.05 34.77 3.70
C LEU A 801 -6.49 34.95 4.20
N LYS A 802 -6.94 36.19 4.36
CA LYS A 802 -8.36 36.54 4.56
C LYS A 802 -9.16 36.06 3.35
N ARG A 803 -10.41 35.59 3.55
CA ARG A 803 -11.35 35.02 2.54
C ARG A 803 -11.01 35.43 1.09
N ALA A 804 -10.08 34.70 0.45
CA ALA A 804 -9.65 35.02 -0.90
C ALA A 804 -10.79 34.70 -1.88
N LEU A 805 -10.99 35.57 -2.87
CA LEU A 805 -12.11 35.49 -3.83
C LEU A 805 -11.92 34.44 -4.93
N THR A 806 -10.94 33.54 -4.82
CA THR A 806 -10.63 32.49 -5.80
C THR A 806 -10.40 31.12 -5.14
N GLY A 807 -10.60 30.05 -5.92
CA GLY A 807 -10.37 28.66 -5.50
C GLY A 807 -8.89 28.28 -5.42
N GLY A 808 -8.60 27.17 -4.74
CA GLY A 808 -7.29 26.52 -4.73
C GLY A 808 -7.06 25.60 -5.95
N LEU A 809 -5.80 25.28 -6.24
CA LEU A 809 -5.41 24.36 -7.30
C LEU A 809 -4.64 23.18 -6.73
N ILE A 810 -5.08 21.95 -7.01
CA ILE A 810 -4.43 20.71 -6.58
C ILE A 810 -4.01 19.93 -7.83
N VAL A 811 -2.74 19.57 -7.93
CA VAL A 811 -2.16 18.88 -9.10
C VAL A 811 -1.57 17.54 -8.69
N VAL A 812 -2.08 16.45 -9.28
CA VAL A 812 -1.66 15.08 -8.97
C VAL A 812 -1.30 14.32 -10.24
N GLY A 813 0.00 14.14 -10.50
CA GLY A 813 0.51 13.45 -11.70
C GLY A 813 0.80 11.96 -11.54
N SER A 814 1.09 11.49 -10.32
CA SER A 814 1.62 10.14 -10.08
C SER A 814 0.52 9.04 -10.12
N TYR A 815 0.85 7.88 -10.69
CA TYR A 815 0.08 6.64 -10.60
C TYR A 815 0.79 5.65 -9.66
N VAL A 816 0.49 5.74 -8.36
CA VAL A 816 1.03 4.84 -7.31
C VAL A 816 -0.14 4.45 -6.40
N PRO A 817 -0.29 3.19 -5.97
CA PRO A 817 -1.45 2.73 -5.20
C PRO A 817 -1.82 3.62 -4.01
N LYS A 818 -0.83 4.10 -3.24
CA LYS A 818 -1.05 5.03 -2.13
C LYS A 818 -1.58 6.40 -2.58
N THR A 819 -1.06 6.95 -3.68
CA THR A 819 -1.56 8.22 -4.25
C THR A 819 -2.99 8.06 -4.76
N THR A 820 -3.32 6.92 -5.39
CA THR A 820 -4.68 6.60 -5.83
C THR A 820 -5.64 6.58 -4.63
N LYS A 821 -5.32 5.82 -3.57
CA LYS A 821 -6.12 5.80 -2.33
C LYS A 821 -6.34 7.20 -1.73
N GLN A 822 -5.29 8.03 -1.67
CA GLN A 822 -5.40 9.40 -1.14
C GLN A 822 -6.28 10.31 -2.01
N VAL A 823 -6.28 10.11 -3.33
CA VAL A 823 -7.16 10.86 -4.25
C VAL A 823 -8.60 10.38 -4.14
N ASP A 824 -8.84 9.08 -4.01
CA ASP A 824 -10.18 8.52 -3.84
C ASP A 824 -10.80 9.01 -2.52
N GLU A 825 -10.00 9.05 -1.45
CA GLU A 825 -10.44 9.61 -0.16
C GLU A 825 -10.73 11.11 -0.26
N LEU A 826 -9.89 11.89 -0.96
CA LEU A 826 -10.14 13.31 -1.22
C LEU A 826 -11.46 13.51 -2.00
N ARG A 827 -11.73 12.70 -3.02
CA ARG A 827 -12.96 12.74 -3.81
C ARG A 827 -14.19 12.45 -2.93
N SER A 828 -14.09 11.44 -2.07
CA SER A 828 -15.16 11.06 -1.15
C SER A 828 -15.44 12.15 -0.10
N GLN A 829 -14.40 12.68 0.55
CA GLN A 829 -14.55 13.62 1.66
C GLN A 829 -14.80 15.07 1.24
N CYS A 830 -14.34 15.48 0.05
CA CYS A 830 -14.40 16.87 -0.40
C CYS A 830 -15.22 17.07 -1.69
N GLY A 831 -15.92 16.05 -2.19
CA GLY A 831 -16.58 16.08 -3.50
C GLY A 831 -17.61 17.21 -3.71
N GLN A 832 -18.23 17.73 -2.64
CA GLN A 832 -19.17 18.84 -2.74
C GLN A 832 -18.47 20.20 -3.01
N SER A 833 -17.32 20.43 -2.37
CA SER A 833 -16.55 21.68 -2.46
C SER A 833 -15.40 21.64 -3.47
N LEU A 834 -15.02 20.46 -3.93
CA LEU A 834 -13.95 20.21 -4.90
C LEU A 834 -14.52 19.98 -6.31
N ARG A 835 -13.83 20.48 -7.34
CA ARG A 835 -14.11 20.13 -8.74
C ARG A 835 -12.95 19.32 -9.30
N VAL A 836 -13.26 18.17 -9.88
CA VAL A 836 -12.24 17.24 -10.40
C VAL A 836 -12.16 17.38 -11.90
N ILE A 837 -10.96 17.67 -12.40
CA ILE A 837 -10.63 17.71 -13.82
C ILE A 837 -9.63 16.58 -14.07
N GLU A 838 -10.09 15.53 -14.73
CA GLU A 838 -9.23 14.43 -15.14
C GLU A 838 -8.47 14.78 -16.44
N VAL A 839 -7.17 14.49 -16.48
CA VAL A 839 -6.28 14.66 -17.63
C VAL A 839 -6.02 13.29 -18.26
N SER A 840 -6.43 13.10 -19.50
CA SER A 840 -6.24 11.83 -20.22
C SER A 840 -4.78 11.58 -20.53
N VAL A 841 -4.18 10.56 -19.89
CA VAL A 841 -2.78 10.15 -20.15
C VAL A 841 -2.59 9.73 -21.59
N GLU A 842 -3.57 9.02 -22.17
CA GLU A 842 -3.53 8.58 -23.58
C GLU A 842 -3.43 9.77 -24.54
N MET A 843 -4.27 10.80 -24.36
CA MET A 843 -4.26 12.00 -25.21
C MET A 843 -2.94 12.77 -25.09
N VAL A 844 -2.40 12.93 -23.88
CA VAL A 844 -1.19 13.76 -23.66
C VAL A 844 0.14 13.05 -23.92
N SER A 845 0.15 11.71 -23.99
CA SER A 845 1.38 10.91 -24.11
C SER A 845 1.46 9.96 -25.32
N MET A 846 0.34 9.59 -25.93
CA MET A 846 0.29 8.53 -26.96
C MET A 846 -0.33 8.95 -28.29
N LYS A 847 -1.10 10.03 -28.32
CA LYS A 847 -1.77 10.52 -29.52
C LYS A 847 -0.99 11.65 -30.21
N SER A 848 -1.63 12.34 -31.16
CA SER A 848 -1.06 13.43 -31.92
C SER A 848 -0.75 14.65 -31.03
N THR A 849 0.10 15.55 -31.52
CA THR A 849 0.34 16.86 -30.89
C THR A 849 -0.93 17.70 -30.80
N GLU A 850 -1.86 17.55 -31.76
CA GLU A 850 -3.14 18.27 -31.78
C GLU A 850 -4.07 17.79 -30.65
N ASP A 851 -4.16 16.47 -30.43
CA ASP A 851 -4.93 15.88 -29.32
C ASP A 851 -4.39 16.33 -27.96
N ARG A 852 -3.06 16.40 -27.84
CA ARG A 852 -2.39 16.90 -26.64
C ARG A 852 -2.77 18.35 -26.36
N ASP A 853 -2.67 19.23 -27.36
CA ASP A 853 -3.00 20.66 -27.19
C ASP A 853 -4.49 20.87 -26.89
N GLN A 854 -5.37 20.08 -27.50
CA GLN A 854 -6.82 20.12 -27.22
C GLN A 854 -7.12 19.73 -25.77
N GLU A 855 -6.52 18.64 -25.29
CA GLU A 855 -6.72 18.18 -23.91
C GLU A 855 -6.17 19.19 -22.90
N ILE A 856 -5.00 19.77 -23.15
CA ILE A 856 -4.43 20.83 -22.32
C ILE A 856 -5.36 22.04 -22.27
N SER A 857 -5.87 22.49 -23.42
CA SER A 857 -6.75 23.67 -23.52
C SER A 857 -8.07 23.46 -22.77
N ARG A 858 -8.68 22.29 -22.89
CA ARG A 858 -9.88 21.90 -22.15
C ARG A 858 -9.67 21.98 -20.64
N VAL A 859 -8.56 21.44 -20.14
CA VAL A 859 -8.24 21.43 -18.71
C VAL A 859 -8.01 22.85 -18.20
N VAL A 860 -7.34 23.70 -18.99
CA VAL A 860 -7.08 25.11 -18.66
C VAL A 860 -8.38 25.92 -18.58
N GLU A 861 -9.29 25.77 -19.55
CA GLU A 861 -10.59 26.46 -19.55
C GLU A 861 -11.41 26.11 -18.30
N LEU A 862 -11.53 24.82 -17.98
CA LEU A 862 -12.24 24.36 -16.78
C LEU A 862 -11.55 24.84 -15.49
N GLY A 863 -10.22 24.77 -15.43
CA GLY A 863 -9.44 25.22 -14.28
C GLY A 863 -9.64 26.71 -14.01
N ASN A 864 -9.56 27.55 -15.06
CA ASN A 864 -9.80 28.98 -14.95
C ASN A 864 -11.22 29.29 -14.45
N ALA A 865 -12.24 28.62 -15.03
CA ALA A 865 -13.64 28.82 -14.66
C ALA A 865 -13.92 28.45 -13.19
N TYR A 866 -13.42 27.31 -12.72
CA TYR A 866 -13.64 26.86 -11.35
C TYR A 866 -12.90 27.71 -10.32
N ILE A 867 -11.64 28.09 -10.58
CA ILE A 867 -10.86 28.97 -9.71
C ILE A 867 -11.56 30.33 -9.56
N GLN A 868 -12.05 30.92 -10.67
CA GLN A 868 -12.80 32.18 -10.64
C GLN A 868 -14.13 32.06 -9.88
N SER A 869 -14.76 30.88 -9.94
CA SER A 869 -16.01 30.56 -9.23
C SER A 869 -15.81 30.17 -7.76
N ARG A 870 -14.64 30.45 -7.17
CA ARG A 870 -14.29 30.12 -5.77
C ARG A 870 -14.31 28.62 -5.44
N LYS A 871 -14.16 27.74 -6.43
CA LYS A 871 -14.13 26.28 -6.24
C LYS A 871 -12.70 25.76 -6.32
N ASP A 872 -12.31 24.99 -5.30
CA ASP A 872 -11.02 24.30 -5.29
C ASP A 872 -11.03 23.24 -6.41
N SER A 873 -9.96 23.17 -7.20
CA SER A 873 -9.90 22.37 -8.42
C SER A 873 -8.79 21.33 -8.34
N LEU A 874 -9.14 20.06 -8.48
CA LEU A 874 -8.22 18.93 -8.56
C LEU A 874 -7.96 18.57 -10.04
N VAL A 875 -6.76 18.89 -10.52
CA VAL A 875 -6.22 18.40 -11.79
C VAL A 875 -5.48 17.08 -11.53
N VAL A 876 -5.96 15.99 -12.13
CA VAL A 876 -5.46 14.65 -11.85
C VAL A 876 -5.32 13.82 -13.13
N THR A 877 -4.22 13.09 -13.28
CA THR A 877 -4.03 12.19 -14.42
C THR A 877 -4.95 10.96 -14.34
N SER A 878 -5.42 10.49 -15.50
CA SER A 878 -6.25 9.30 -15.62
C SER A 878 -5.60 8.08 -14.95
N ARG A 879 -6.38 7.30 -14.21
CA ARG A 879 -5.89 6.18 -13.37
C ARG A 879 -5.74 4.86 -14.14
N GLN A 880 -5.38 4.92 -15.41
CA GLN A 880 -4.95 3.73 -16.16
C GLN A 880 -3.41 3.68 -16.14
N LEU A 881 -2.84 2.54 -15.75
CA LEU A 881 -1.41 2.33 -15.83
C LEU A 881 -1.04 2.15 -17.30
N ILE A 882 -0.20 3.05 -17.81
CA ILE A 882 0.33 2.97 -19.16
C ILE A 882 1.85 2.90 -19.05
N THR A 883 2.42 1.74 -19.39
CA THR A 883 3.87 1.48 -19.34
C THR A 883 4.39 1.18 -20.73
N GLY A 884 5.60 1.67 -21.02
CA GLY A 884 6.33 1.33 -22.24
C GLY A 884 6.85 -0.11 -22.21
N ARG A 885 7.33 -0.58 -23.37
CA ARG A 885 7.93 -1.91 -23.56
C ARG A 885 9.31 -2.01 -22.92
N THR A 886 9.94 -0.86 -22.68
CA THR A 886 11.23 -0.72 -22.00
C THR A 886 11.14 0.26 -20.83
N PRO A 887 12.09 0.23 -19.87
CA PRO A 887 12.24 1.28 -18.86
C PRO A 887 12.37 2.68 -19.47
N GLU A 888 13.07 2.80 -20.60
CA GLU A 888 13.30 4.07 -21.31
C GLU A 888 11.99 4.62 -21.91
N GLU A 889 11.18 3.77 -22.56
CA GLU A 889 9.87 4.15 -23.09
C GLU A 889 8.90 4.55 -21.96
N SER A 890 8.93 3.83 -20.84
CA SER A 890 8.15 4.18 -19.66
C SER A 890 8.57 5.54 -19.08
N LEU A 891 9.87 5.85 -19.12
CA LEU A 891 10.41 7.13 -18.71
C LEU A 891 9.97 8.26 -19.66
N GLU A 892 9.92 7.99 -20.97
CA GLU A 892 9.46 8.94 -21.99
C GLU A 892 7.96 9.27 -21.83
N ILE A 893 7.12 8.27 -21.57
CA ILE A 893 5.69 8.47 -21.27
C ILE A 893 5.54 9.36 -20.03
N ASN A 894 6.25 9.04 -18.95
CA ASN A 894 6.24 9.85 -17.73
C ASN A 894 6.68 11.30 -17.99
N TYR A 895 7.68 11.51 -18.85
CA TYR A 895 8.11 12.84 -19.26
C TYR A 895 7.02 13.60 -20.04
N LYS A 896 6.35 12.94 -21.01
CA LYS A 896 5.23 13.53 -21.77
C LYS A 896 4.07 13.93 -20.86
N VAL A 897 3.74 13.09 -19.87
CA VAL A 897 2.69 13.40 -18.89
C VAL A 897 3.11 14.56 -17.98
N SER A 898 4.33 14.54 -17.44
CA SER A 898 4.81 15.62 -16.56
C SER A 898 4.84 16.97 -17.28
N SER A 899 5.34 16.99 -18.53
CA SER A 899 5.36 18.21 -19.35
C SER A 899 3.96 18.75 -19.65
N ALA A 900 2.96 17.88 -19.83
CA ALA A 900 1.57 18.32 -20.04
C ALA A 900 1.00 18.99 -18.78
N LEU A 901 1.26 18.45 -17.60
CA LEU A 901 0.84 19.07 -16.33
C LEU A 901 1.52 20.42 -16.11
N VAL A 902 2.81 20.54 -16.43
CA VAL A 902 3.54 21.82 -16.42
C VAL A 902 2.87 22.83 -17.33
N GLU A 903 2.53 22.42 -18.54
CA GLU A 903 1.92 23.28 -19.55
C GLU A 903 0.50 23.72 -19.17
N ILE A 904 -0.31 22.81 -18.61
CA ILE A 904 -1.62 23.12 -18.03
C ILE A 904 -1.50 24.21 -16.96
N VAL A 905 -0.63 24.03 -15.97
CA VAL A 905 -0.48 25.01 -14.88
C VAL A 905 0.08 26.33 -15.39
N ARG A 906 1.00 26.30 -16.37
CA ARG A 906 1.54 27.51 -17.01
C ARG A 906 0.47 28.28 -17.80
N ARG A 907 -0.51 27.61 -18.41
CA ARG A 907 -1.59 28.24 -19.19
C ARG A 907 -2.80 28.65 -18.34
N ILE A 908 -2.90 28.26 -17.07
CA ILE A 908 -3.91 28.79 -16.14
C ILE A 908 -3.54 30.25 -15.80
N ASP A 909 -4.46 31.18 -16.07
CA ASP A 909 -4.27 32.62 -15.86
C ASP A 909 -4.90 33.10 -14.54
N SER A 910 -5.91 32.38 -14.05
CA SER A 910 -6.57 32.68 -12.78
C SER A 910 -5.63 32.39 -11.61
N LYS A 911 -5.30 33.41 -10.80
CA LYS A 911 -4.46 33.28 -9.59
C LYS A 911 -5.15 32.40 -8.52
N PRO A 912 -4.64 31.19 -8.22
CA PRO A 912 -5.21 30.33 -7.18
C PRO A 912 -4.93 30.89 -5.77
N ARG A 913 -5.80 30.58 -4.80
CA ARG A 913 -5.56 30.92 -3.38
C ARG A 913 -4.31 30.20 -2.83
N TYR A 914 -4.16 28.94 -3.19
CA TYR A 914 -3.04 28.08 -2.82
C TYR A 914 -2.85 27.04 -3.93
N ILE A 915 -1.65 26.46 -4.00
CA ILE A 915 -1.34 25.37 -4.93
C ILE A 915 -0.82 24.18 -4.14
N ILE A 916 -1.40 23.00 -4.32
CA ILE A 916 -0.86 21.73 -3.83
C ILE A 916 -0.34 20.95 -5.03
N ALA A 917 0.94 20.56 -5.03
CA ALA A 917 1.46 19.60 -5.98
C ALA A 917 1.80 18.30 -5.26
N LYS A 918 1.36 17.15 -5.79
CA LYS A 918 1.61 15.84 -5.18
C LYS A 918 2.57 14.97 -5.99
N GLY A 919 3.58 14.47 -5.29
CA GLY A 919 4.68 13.66 -5.83
C GLY A 919 5.95 14.49 -6.00
N GLY A 920 7.12 13.88 -5.77
CA GLY A 920 8.41 14.59 -5.81
C GLY A 920 8.67 15.25 -7.16
N ILE A 921 8.62 14.47 -8.24
CA ILE A 921 8.87 14.98 -9.61
C ILE A 921 7.82 16.04 -9.99
N THR A 922 6.52 15.73 -9.81
CA THR A 922 5.43 16.68 -10.08
C THR A 922 5.64 18.01 -9.35
N SER A 923 5.97 17.97 -8.06
CA SER A 923 6.15 19.18 -7.26
C SER A 923 7.37 19.99 -7.69
N SER A 924 8.40 19.33 -8.23
CA SER A 924 9.60 20.01 -8.72
C SER A 924 9.29 20.72 -10.03
N ASP A 925 8.70 19.99 -10.97
CA ASP A 925 8.39 20.46 -12.30
C ASP A 925 7.36 21.61 -12.27
N ILE A 926 6.34 21.51 -11.41
CA ILE A 926 5.37 22.59 -11.23
C ILE A 926 6.03 23.84 -10.64
N ALA A 927 6.87 23.72 -9.60
CA ALA A 927 7.54 24.87 -9.00
C ALA A 927 8.52 25.56 -9.97
N THR A 928 9.38 24.76 -10.61
CA THR A 928 10.52 25.28 -11.39
C THR A 928 10.17 25.60 -12.83
N LYS A 929 9.30 24.81 -13.47
CA LYS A 929 8.97 24.98 -14.89
C LYS A 929 7.63 25.69 -15.07
N ALA A 930 6.59 25.33 -14.33
CA ALA A 930 5.26 25.92 -14.54
C ALA A 930 5.11 27.29 -13.86
N LEU A 931 5.58 27.41 -12.63
CA LEU A 931 5.54 28.64 -11.83
C LEU A 931 6.82 29.46 -11.95
N GLU A 932 7.86 28.92 -12.59
CA GLU A 932 9.13 29.59 -12.89
C GLU A 932 9.82 30.17 -11.66
N ALA A 933 9.63 29.53 -10.50
CA ALA A 933 10.26 29.94 -9.26
C ALA A 933 11.77 29.67 -9.33
N ARG A 934 12.57 30.73 -9.18
CA ARG A 934 14.04 30.66 -9.05
C ARG A 934 14.47 30.52 -7.59
N ARG A 935 13.64 31.05 -6.69
CA ARG A 935 13.79 30.98 -5.25
C ARG A 935 12.46 30.71 -4.57
N ALA A 936 12.53 30.03 -3.44
CA ALA A 936 11.40 29.86 -2.52
C ALA A 936 11.89 29.94 -1.07
N LYS A 937 11.00 30.36 -0.17
CA LYS A 937 11.23 30.30 1.28
C LYS A 937 10.33 29.23 1.89
N VAL A 938 10.90 28.30 2.65
CA VAL A 938 10.12 27.30 3.39
C VAL A 938 9.51 28.00 4.60
N MET A 939 8.18 28.14 4.65
CA MET A 939 7.49 28.82 5.75
C MET A 939 7.27 27.89 6.95
N GLY A 940 7.17 26.60 6.69
CA GLY A 940 6.87 25.56 7.66
C GLY A 940 6.20 24.37 6.96
N GLN A 941 5.20 23.79 7.61
CA GLN A 941 4.53 22.59 7.13
C GLN A 941 3.01 22.81 7.07
N ALA A 942 2.32 22.35 6.03
CA ALA A 942 0.85 22.36 5.94
C ALA A 942 0.20 21.17 6.70
N LEU A 943 0.99 20.11 6.88
CA LEU A 943 0.73 18.92 7.70
C LEU A 943 2.11 18.35 8.08
N ALA A 944 2.22 17.60 9.18
CA ALA A 944 3.48 16.96 9.54
C ALA A 944 4.12 16.22 8.35
N GLY A 945 5.33 16.63 7.95
CA GLY A 945 6.05 16.09 6.79
C GLY A 945 5.55 16.56 5.41
N VAL A 946 4.73 17.61 5.34
CA VAL A 946 4.24 18.24 4.09
C VAL A 946 4.69 19.70 4.06
N PRO A 947 5.81 20.03 3.38
CA PRO A 947 6.37 21.37 3.40
C PRO A 947 5.51 22.41 2.67
N LEU A 948 5.57 23.64 3.18
CA LEU A 948 4.89 24.81 2.67
C LEU A 948 5.92 25.86 2.25
N TRP A 949 5.90 26.23 0.98
CA TRP A 949 6.79 27.22 0.38
C TRP A 949 6.05 28.51 0.07
N GLN A 950 6.76 29.62 0.22
CA GLN A 950 6.42 30.90 -0.36
C GLN A 950 7.36 31.14 -1.55
N LEU A 951 6.79 31.19 -2.76
CA LEU A 951 7.57 31.42 -3.97
C LEU A 951 8.02 32.88 -4.07
N GLY A 952 9.19 33.09 -4.67
CA GLY A 952 9.77 34.42 -4.86
C GLY A 952 8.95 35.34 -5.78
N PRO A 953 9.23 36.65 -5.75
CA PRO A 953 8.52 37.66 -6.55
C PRO A 953 8.67 37.46 -8.07
N GLU A 954 9.66 36.69 -8.51
CA GLU A 954 9.89 36.34 -9.92
C GLU A 954 8.95 35.26 -10.45
N SER A 955 8.26 34.52 -9.56
CA SER A 955 7.36 33.43 -9.95
C SER A 955 6.09 33.95 -10.63
N ARG A 956 5.41 33.10 -11.42
CA ARG A 956 4.15 33.45 -12.12
C ARG A 956 3.03 33.91 -11.17
N PHE A 957 2.99 33.36 -9.95
CA PHE A 957 2.02 33.74 -8.93
C PHE A 957 2.71 34.15 -7.62
N PRO A 958 3.28 35.37 -7.55
CA PRO A 958 3.99 35.82 -6.37
C PRO A 958 3.12 35.79 -5.11
N GLY A 959 3.70 35.29 -4.03
CA GLY A 959 3.07 35.20 -2.72
C GLY A 959 2.00 34.11 -2.58
N VAL A 960 1.71 33.31 -3.62
CA VAL A 960 0.80 32.17 -3.50
C VAL A 960 1.48 31.06 -2.68
N PRO A 961 0.82 30.55 -1.63
CA PRO A 961 1.31 29.39 -0.89
C PRO A 961 1.42 28.16 -1.78
N TYR A 962 2.62 27.59 -1.83
CA TYR A 962 2.94 26.39 -2.61
C TYR A 962 3.21 25.22 -1.66
N ILE A 963 2.31 24.25 -1.64
CA ILE A 963 2.38 23.09 -0.76
C ILE A 963 2.94 21.92 -1.56
N VAL A 964 4.13 21.47 -1.15
CA VAL A 964 4.81 20.31 -1.74
C VAL A 964 4.34 19.08 -0.98
N PHE A 965 3.50 18.26 -1.61
CA PHE A 965 2.94 17.07 -0.99
C PHE A 965 3.75 15.82 -1.38
N PRO A 966 4.54 15.22 -0.47
CA PRO A 966 5.38 14.07 -0.82
C PRO A 966 4.57 12.83 -1.22
N GLY A 967 5.16 11.98 -2.06
CA GLY A 967 4.47 10.78 -2.57
C GLY A 967 4.17 9.73 -1.50
N ASN A 968 5.00 9.65 -0.45
CA ASN A 968 5.03 8.56 0.53
C ASN A 968 4.69 9.01 1.96
N VAL A 969 4.21 10.25 2.16
CA VAL A 969 3.85 10.81 3.48
C VAL A 969 2.33 10.79 3.72
N GLY A 970 1.96 10.61 4.98
CA GLY A 970 0.58 10.64 5.47
C GLY A 970 -0.17 9.31 5.30
N ASP A 971 -1.29 9.20 6.02
CA ASP A 971 -2.30 8.15 5.86
C ASP A 971 -3.16 8.38 4.58
N ASN A 972 -4.14 7.52 4.31
CA ASN A 972 -5.02 7.67 3.15
C ASN A 972 -5.86 8.97 3.17
N SER A 973 -6.10 9.55 4.35
CA SER A 973 -6.87 10.79 4.51
C SER A 973 -6.02 12.07 4.48
N ALA A 974 -4.69 11.96 4.47
CA ALA A 974 -3.80 13.11 4.65
C ALA A 974 -3.97 14.21 3.60
N LEU A 975 -4.17 13.84 2.32
CA LEU A 975 -4.43 14.82 1.26
C LEU A 975 -5.77 15.53 1.47
N ALA A 976 -6.81 14.77 1.82
CA ALA A 976 -8.13 15.32 2.13
C ALA A 976 -8.10 16.28 3.34
N LYS A 977 -7.34 15.93 4.39
CA LYS A 977 -7.11 16.79 5.56
C LYS A 977 -6.47 18.12 5.17
N VAL A 978 -5.40 18.11 4.35
CA VAL A 978 -4.75 19.35 3.88
C VAL A 978 -5.72 20.17 3.05
N VAL A 979 -6.38 19.59 2.05
CA VAL A 979 -7.33 20.32 1.20
C VAL A 979 -8.45 20.93 2.05
N ARG A 980 -9.02 20.20 3.01
CA ARG A 980 -10.08 20.71 3.88
C ARG A 980 -9.62 21.88 4.76
N ASN A 981 -8.42 21.78 5.32
CA ASN A 981 -7.84 22.85 6.16
C ASN A 981 -7.49 24.11 5.35
N TRP A 982 -7.27 23.96 4.04
CA TRP A 982 -6.89 25.04 3.12
C TRP A 982 -8.04 25.53 2.22
N ALA A 983 -9.19 24.84 2.26
CA ALA A 983 -10.41 25.22 1.57
C ALA A 983 -10.96 26.54 2.12
N SER A 984 -11.80 27.23 1.33
CA SER A 984 -12.53 28.40 1.79
C SER A 984 -13.29 28.02 3.07
N PRO A 985 -13.34 28.89 4.10
CA PRO A 985 -14.18 28.64 5.26
C PRO A 985 -15.60 28.35 4.77
N SER A 986 -16.15 27.19 5.13
CA SER A 986 -17.59 26.96 5.04
C SER A 986 -18.29 28.03 5.87
N ARG A 987 -19.51 28.41 5.47
CA ARG A 987 -20.39 29.26 6.27
C ARG A 987 -20.36 28.79 7.73
N ILE A 988 -20.10 29.71 8.67
CA ILE A 988 -20.05 29.33 10.09
C ILE A 988 -21.43 28.82 10.49
N SER A 989 -21.51 27.79 11.33
CA SER A 989 -22.82 27.29 11.75
C SER A 989 -23.52 28.32 12.65
N THR A 990 -24.86 28.35 12.62
CA THR A 990 -25.64 29.20 13.53
C THR A 990 -25.28 28.91 15.00
N LYS A 991 -24.93 27.66 15.34
CA LYS A 991 -24.45 27.27 16.67
C LYS A 991 -23.15 28.01 17.05
N GLN A 992 -22.16 28.03 16.17
CA GLN A 992 -20.91 28.73 16.44
C GLN A 992 -21.11 30.24 16.56
N LEU A 993 -21.99 30.78 15.74
CA LEU A 993 -22.37 32.19 15.73
C LEU A 993 -23.01 32.59 17.08
N LEU A 994 -23.93 31.79 17.64
CA LEU A 994 -24.50 32.01 18.97
C LEU A 994 -23.49 31.81 20.11
N LEU A 995 -22.57 30.84 20.00
CA LEU A 995 -21.50 30.65 21.00
C LEU A 995 -20.52 31.84 21.04
N ASN A 996 -20.27 32.47 19.89
CA ASN A 996 -19.44 33.68 19.82
C ASN A 996 -20.16 34.86 20.50
N ALA A 997 -21.47 35.00 20.28
CA ALA A 997 -22.30 35.97 20.99
C ALA A 997 -22.31 35.74 22.51
N GLU A 998 -22.39 34.48 22.94
CA GLU A 998 -22.31 34.09 24.35
C GLU A 998 -20.98 34.50 24.99
N LYS A 999 -19.85 34.20 24.32
CA LYS A 999 -18.52 34.62 24.79
C LYS A 999 -18.32 36.13 24.76
N GLY A 1000 -18.92 36.80 23.78
CA GLY A 1000 -18.74 38.23 23.53
C GLY A 1000 -19.70 39.13 24.30
N GLY A 1001 -20.70 38.56 24.98
CA GLY A 1001 -21.72 39.32 25.73
C GLY A 1001 -22.60 40.21 24.85
N TYR A 1002 -22.98 39.73 23.66
CA TYR A 1002 -23.86 40.44 22.74
C TYR A 1002 -24.97 39.52 22.20
N ALA A 1003 -25.91 40.07 21.42
CA ALA A 1003 -26.94 39.29 20.73
C ALA A 1003 -26.91 39.53 19.22
N ILE A 1004 -27.42 38.56 18.47
CA ILE A 1004 -27.41 38.57 17.01
C ILE A 1004 -28.81 38.85 16.50
N GLY A 1005 -28.92 39.82 15.59
CA GLY A 1005 -30.17 40.11 14.90
C GLY A 1005 -30.48 39.07 13.84
N ALA A 1006 -31.66 38.48 13.93
CA ALA A 1006 -32.26 37.66 12.88
C ALA A 1006 -33.38 38.43 12.20
N PHE A 1007 -33.22 38.69 10.90
CA PHE A 1007 -34.05 39.63 10.15
C PHE A 1007 -34.88 38.92 9.09
N ASN A 1008 -36.20 39.07 9.15
CA ASN A 1008 -37.09 38.45 8.16
C ASN A 1008 -36.90 39.10 6.78
N VAL A 1009 -36.68 38.27 5.76
CA VAL A 1009 -36.50 38.70 4.36
C VAL A 1009 -37.56 38.09 3.46
N TYR A 1010 -38.10 38.89 2.53
CA TYR A 1010 -39.20 38.51 1.64
C TYR A 1010 -38.82 38.52 0.15
N ASN A 1011 -37.70 39.15 -0.19
CA ASN A 1011 -37.23 39.39 -1.54
C ASN A 1011 -35.71 39.66 -1.55
N LEU A 1012 -35.14 39.83 -2.74
CA LEU A 1012 -33.72 40.07 -2.92
C LEU A 1012 -33.26 41.38 -2.27
N GLU A 1013 -34.07 42.44 -2.31
CA GLU A 1013 -33.76 43.73 -1.70
C GLU A 1013 -33.57 43.62 -0.18
N GLY A 1014 -34.41 42.82 0.49
CA GLY A 1014 -34.27 42.53 1.92
C GLY A 1014 -32.99 41.74 2.22
N VAL A 1015 -32.70 40.71 1.41
CA VAL A 1015 -31.44 39.94 1.53
C VAL A 1015 -30.23 40.85 1.41
N GLU A 1016 -30.18 41.65 0.36
CA GLU A 1016 -29.07 42.57 0.14
C GLU A 1016 -28.99 43.68 1.18
N ALA A 1017 -30.12 44.17 1.72
CA ALA A 1017 -30.13 45.18 2.76
C ALA A 1017 -29.50 44.67 4.07
N VAL A 1018 -29.86 43.45 4.49
CA VAL A 1018 -29.30 42.82 5.70
C VAL A 1018 -27.81 42.58 5.54
N VAL A 1019 -27.39 41.99 4.41
CA VAL A 1019 -25.97 41.73 4.14
C VAL A 1019 -25.17 43.02 4.08
N ALA A 1020 -25.64 44.03 3.34
CA ALA A 1020 -24.94 45.31 3.22
C ALA A 1020 -24.85 46.08 4.54
N ALA A 1021 -25.84 45.98 5.42
CA ALA A 1021 -25.77 46.56 6.77
C ALA A 1021 -24.73 45.81 7.62
N ALA A 1022 -24.80 44.47 7.63
CA ALA A 1022 -23.88 43.63 8.39
C ALA A 1022 -22.41 43.85 7.99
N GLU A 1023 -22.13 43.95 6.69
CA GLU A 1023 -20.78 44.22 6.18
C GLU A 1023 -20.29 45.63 6.53
N ALA A 1024 -21.16 46.65 6.40
CA ALA A 1024 -20.81 48.03 6.74
C ALA A 1024 -20.47 48.18 8.23
N GLU A 1025 -21.20 47.49 9.10
CA GLU A 1025 -21.02 47.55 10.56
C GLU A 1025 -20.04 46.49 11.10
N ASN A 1026 -19.41 45.70 10.22
CA ASN A 1026 -18.57 44.56 10.58
C ASN A 1026 -19.23 43.68 11.67
N SER A 1027 -20.48 43.27 11.44
CA SER A 1027 -21.34 42.59 12.40
C SER A 1027 -21.83 41.24 11.88
N PRO A 1028 -21.95 40.20 12.73
CA PRO A 1028 -22.68 39.00 12.36
C PRO A 1028 -24.20 39.26 12.25
N ALA A 1029 -24.89 38.52 11.38
CA ALA A 1029 -26.35 38.61 11.21
C ALA A 1029 -26.97 37.28 10.75
N ILE A 1030 -28.29 37.13 10.91
CA ILE A 1030 -29.04 35.97 10.41
C ILE A 1030 -30.11 36.44 9.40
N LEU A 1031 -30.07 35.87 8.19
CA LEU A 1031 -31.13 36.00 7.19
C LEU A 1031 -32.25 35.01 7.52
N GLN A 1032 -33.42 35.52 7.88
CA GLN A 1032 -34.52 34.72 8.39
C GLN A 1032 -35.66 34.64 7.37
N ILE A 1033 -36.20 33.44 7.12
CA ILE A 1033 -37.30 33.23 6.18
C ILE A 1033 -38.50 32.67 6.94
N HIS A 1034 -39.60 33.43 6.94
CA HIS A 1034 -40.89 33.03 7.49
C HIS A 1034 -41.66 32.13 6.49
N PRO A 1035 -42.56 31.22 6.92
CA PRO A 1035 -43.27 30.31 6.01
C PRO A 1035 -44.09 31.03 4.94
N SER A 1036 -44.67 32.20 5.24
CA SER A 1036 -45.37 33.02 4.25
C SER A 1036 -44.43 33.58 3.17
N ALA A 1037 -43.21 33.98 3.55
CA ALA A 1037 -42.18 34.43 2.63
C ALA A 1037 -41.69 33.27 1.75
N LEU A 1038 -41.48 32.09 2.34
CA LEU A 1038 -41.11 30.88 1.58
C LEU A 1038 -42.22 30.47 0.59
N LYS A 1039 -43.49 30.54 0.99
CA LYS A 1039 -44.62 30.22 0.11
C LYS A 1039 -44.70 31.16 -1.10
N GLN A 1040 -44.33 32.43 -0.95
CA GLN A 1040 -44.35 33.42 -2.02
C GLN A 1040 -43.07 33.41 -2.88
N GLY A 1041 -41.89 33.34 -2.24
CA GLY A 1041 -40.58 33.44 -2.89
C GLY A 1041 -39.99 32.12 -3.37
N GLY A 1042 -40.45 30.99 -2.81
CA GLY A 1042 -40.02 29.63 -3.15
C GLY A 1042 -38.51 29.37 -2.94
N VAL A 1043 -38.02 28.29 -3.57
CA VAL A 1043 -36.59 27.92 -3.60
C VAL A 1043 -35.68 29.07 -4.07
N PRO A 1044 -36.03 29.91 -5.07
CA PRO A 1044 -35.18 31.03 -5.49
C PRO A 1044 -34.83 32.01 -4.38
N LEU A 1045 -35.76 32.31 -3.47
CA LEU A 1045 -35.49 33.17 -2.32
C LEU A 1045 -34.46 32.52 -1.38
N VAL A 1046 -34.63 31.22 -1.09
CA VAL A 1046 -33.68 30.46 -0.24
C VAL A 1046 -32.28 30.44 -0.85
N VAL A 1047 -32.17 30.14 -2.15
CA VAL A 1047 -30.90 30.13 -2.88
C VAL A 1047 -30.25 31.52 -2.88
N SER A 1048 -31.05 32.59 -2.99
CA SER A 1048 -30.54 33.96 -2.91
C SER A 1048 -29.97 34.28 -1.53
N CYS A 1049 -30.64 33.88 -0.44
CA CYS A 1049 -30.11 34.02 0.91
C CYS A 1049 -28.81 33.24 1.11
N ILE A 1050 -28.76 31.99 0.66
CA ILE A 1050 -27.58 31.13 0.76
C ILE A 1050 -26.41 31.75 -0.01
N ALA A 1051 -26.63 32.14 -1.27
CA ALA A 1051 -25.61 32.73 -2.11
C ALA A 1051 -25.08 34.05 -1.53
N ALA A 1052 -25.97 34.90 -1.00
CA ALA A 1052 -25.57 36.15 -0.38
C ALA A 1052 -24.78 35.92 0.93
N ALA A 1053 -25.20 34.97 1.77
CA ALA A 1053 -24.48 34.59 2.98
C ALA A 1053 -23.09 34.01 2.68
N GLU A 1054 -22.95 33.19 1.64
CA GLU A 1054 -21.66 32.64 1.17
C GLU A 1054 -20.72 33.71 0.58
N GLN A 1055 -21.30 34.76 -0.02
CA GLN A 1055 -20.53 35.84 -0.64
C GLN A 1055 -20.12 36.94 0.34
N SER A 1056 -20.82 37.05 1.48
CA SER A 1056 -20.59 38.07 2.50
C SER A 1056 -19.17 38.05 3.07
N SER A 1057 -18.65 39.24 3.36
CA SER A 1057 -17.37 39.44 4.04
C SER A 1057 -17.44 39.23 5.56
N VAL A 1058 -18.64 39.23 6.15
CA VAL A 1058 -18.90 38.99 7.57
C VAL A 1058 -19.63 37.66 7.80
N PRO A 1059 -19.76 37.15 9.04
CA PRO A 1059 -20.51 35.93 9.31
C PRO A 1059 -22.03 36.12 9.14
N ILE A 1060 -22.63 35.40 8.19
CA ILE A 1060 -24.08 35.38 7.97
C ILE A 1060 -24.58 33.95 7.84
N THR A 1061 -25.70 33.62 8.51
CA THR A 1061 -26.39 32.32 8.37
C THR A 1061 -27.83 32.50 7.90
N VAL A 1062 -28.44 31.41 7.43
CA VAL A 1062 -29.82 31.39 6.93
C VAL A 1062 -30.70 30.53 7.84
N HIS A 1063 -31.78 31.10 8.36
CA HIS A 1063 -32.70 30.48 9.31
C HIS A 1063 -34.11 30.33 8.75
N TYR A 1064 -34.73 29.17 8.97
CA TYR A 1064 -36.16 28.96 8.71
C TYR A 1064 -36.96 29.19 10.00
N ASP A 1065 -37.83 30.18 9.99
CA ASP A 1065 -38.57 30.67 11.16
C ASP A 1065 -39.97 30.05 11.23
N HIS A 1066 -40.56 29.94 12.43
CA HIS A 1066 -41.94 29.52 12.68
C HIS A 1066 -42.41 28.25 11.92
N GLY A 1067 -41.61 27.18 11.92
CA GLY A 1067 -42.00 25.92 11.32
C GLY A 1067 -43.09 25.20 12.13
N THR A 1068 -44.34 25.33 11.71
CA THR A 1068 -45.51 24.72 12.38
C THR A 1068 -45.94 23.37 11.77
N SER A 1069 -45.59 23.11 10.51
CA SER A 1069 -45.94 21.88 9.79
C SER A 1069 -44.75 20.95 9.62
N LYS A 1070 -44.98 19.64 9.82
CA LYS A 1070 -43.97 18.60 9.61
C LYS A 1070 -43.45 18.59 8.17
N SER A 1071 -44.32 18.79 7.18
CA SER A 1071 -43.93 18.81 5.77
C SER A 1071 -42.92 19.92 5.49
N ASP A 1072 -43.18 21.10 6.05
CA ASP A 1072 -42.44 22.31 5.74
C ASP A 1072 -41.07 22.28 6.43
N LEU A 1073 -41.02 21.78 7.67
CA LEU A 1073 -39.76 21.51 8.36
C LEU A 1073 -38.90 20.48 7.62
N LEU A 1074 -39.49 19.34 7.22
CA LEU A 1074 -38.74 18.32 6.45
C LEU A 1074 -38.24 18.87 5.12
N GLN A 1075 -39.02 19.73 4.45
CA GLN A 1075 -38.61 20.38 3.22
C GLN A 1075 -37.46 21.38 3.48
N ALA A 1076 -37.55 22.17 4.54
CA ALA A 1076 -36.51 23.12 4.94
C ALA A 1076 -35.17 22.42 5.27
N LEU A 1077 -35.21 21.24 5.89
CA LEU A 1077 -34.00 20.44 6.16
C LEU A 1077 -33.23 20.03 4.89
N GLU A 1078 -33.87 20.04 3.72
CA GLU A 1078 -33.24 19.70 2.44
C GLU A 1078 -32.89 20.92 1.58
N MET A 1079 -33.26 22.14 2.01
CA MET A 1079 -33.14 23.37 1.21
C MET A 1079 -31.86 24.19 1.47
N GLY A 1080 -30.96 23.72 2.35
CA GLY A 1080 -29.65 24.35 2.59
C GLY A 1080 -29.63 25.44 3.68
N PHE A 1081 -30.65 25.48 4.55
CA PHE A 1081 -30.68 26.30 5.77
C PHE A 1081 -29.59 25.87 6.77
N ASP A 1082 -29.15 26.80 7.63
CA ASP A 1082 -28.20 26.53 8.73
C ASP A 1082 -28.90 26.20 10.05
N SER A 1083 -30.14 26.66 10.19
CA SER A 1083 -30.96 26.43 11.37
C SER A 1083 -32.45 26.48 11.04
N VAL A 1084 -33.24 25.78 11.84
CA VAL A 1084 -34.71 25.78 11.74
C VAL A 1084 -35.32 26.03 13.11
N MET A 1085 -36.46 26.71 13.14
CA MET A 1085 -37.31 26.87 14.32
C MET A 1085 -38.50 25.92 14.24
N VAL A 1086 -38.68 25.11 15.28
CA VAL A 1086 -39.87 24.29 15.48
C VAL A 1086 -40.86 25.04 16.36
N ASP A 1087 -41.98 25.45 15.77
CA ASP A 1087 -43.05 26.15 16.48
C ASP A 1087 -44.20 25.18 16.80
N GLY A 1088 -44.09 24.54 17.96
CA GLY A 1088 -45.11 23.67 18.53
C GLY A 1088 -45.97 24.35 19.59
N SER A 1089 -45.94 25.69 19.68
CA SER A 1089 -46.59 26.48 20.75
C SER A 1089 -48.11 26.30 20.84
N HIS A 1090 -48.74 25.86 19.75
CA HIS A 1090 -50.17 25.56 19.64
C HIS A 1090 -50.55 24.13 20.08
N LEU A 1091 -49.58 23.25 20.30
CA LEU A 1091 -49.78 21.85 20.72
C LEU A 1091 -49.81 21.72 22.25
N THR A 1092 -50.28 20.58 22.75
CA THR A 1092 -50.04 20.24 24.17
C THR A 1092 -48.54 20.01 24.42
N LEU A 1093 -48.08 20.18 25.66
CA LEU A 1093 -46.65 20.04 26.00
C LEU A 1093 -46.07 18.69 25.55
N GLY A 1094 -46.79 17.58 25.77
CA GLY A 1094 -46.34 16.25 25.37
C GLY A 1094 -46.26 16.07 23.84
N GLU A 1095 -47.20 16.65 23.09
CA GLU A 1095 -47.19 16.63 21.63
C GLU A 1095 -46.05 17.49 21.07
N ASN A 1096 -45.81 18.67 21.65
CA ASN A 1096 -44.69 19.55 21.28
C ASN A 1096 -43.34 18.85 21.54
N ILE A 1097 -43.16 18.19 22.69
CA ILE A 1097 -41.94 17.41 22.97
C ILE A 1097 -41.71 16.33 21.92
N LEU A 1098 -42.72 15.51 21.64
CA LEU A 1098 -42.59 14.42 20.66
C LEU A 1098 -42.25 14.96 19.26
N TYR A 1099 -42.95 16.02 18.86
CA TYR A 1099 -42.78 16.66 17.56
C TYR A 1099 -41.38 17.27 17.39
N THR A 1100 -40.97 18.10 18.34
CA THR A 1100 -39.67 18.79 18.35
C THR A 1100 -38.52 17.79 18.42
N LYS A 1101 -38.63 16.71 19.21
CA LYS A 1101 -37.61 15.65 19.30
C LYS A 1101 -37.31 14.98 17.97
N ILE A 1102 -38.36 14.69 17.17
CA ILE A 1102 -38.21 14.06 15.85
C ILE A 1102 -37.46 14.99 14.89
N VAL A 1103 -37.88 16.26 14.82
CA VAL A 1103 -37.25 17.24 13.93
C VAL A 1103 -35.82 17.53 14.36
N SER A 1104 -35.60 17.65 15.67
CA SER A 1104 -34.28 17.89 16.27
C SER A 1104 -33.27 16.81 15.88
N SER A 1105 -33.67 15.54 16.02
CA SER A 1105 -32.84 14.39 15.63
C SER A 1105 -32.47 14.42 14.14
N LEU A 1106 -33.43 14.76 13.26
CA LEU A 1106 -33.20 14.83 11.81
C LEU A 1106 -32.32 16.03 11.42
N ALA A 1107 -32.52 17.19 12.06
CA ALA A 1107 -31.73 18.39 11.83
C ALA A 1107 -30.27 18.20 12.27
N HIS A 1108 -30.04 17.61 13.44
CA HIS A 1108 -28.70 17.33 13.96
C HIS A 1108 -27.94 16.32 13.10
N ALA A 1109 -28.62 15.31 12.54
CA ALA A 1109 -28.01 14.40 11.58
C ALA A 1109 -27.47 15.11 10.32
N LYS A 1110 -27.98 16.32 10.03
CA LYS A 1110 -27.53 17.20 8.94
C LYS A 1110 -26.67 18.38 9.42
N GLY A 1111 -26.40 18.48 10.72
CA GLY A 1111 -25.59 19.54 11.32
C GLY A 1111 -26.29 20.89 11.47
N LEU A 1112 -27.63 20.95 11.40
CA LEU A 1112 -28.40 22.18 11.58
C LEU A 1112 -28.68 22.45 13.06
N LEU A 1113 -28.72 23.73 13.43
CA LEU A 1113 -29.16 24.15 14.76
C LEU A 1113 -30.69 24.15 14.85
N VAL A 1114 -31.23 23.69 15.97
CA VAL A 1114 -32.67 23.64 16.23
C VAL A 1114 -33.04 24.66 17.28
N GLU A 1115 -33.85 25.63 16.88
CA GLU A 1115 -34.57 26.52 17.76
C GLU A 1115 -35.97 25.95 18.02
N ALA A 1116 -36.49 26.08 19.22
CA ALA A 1116 -37.87 25.70 19.51
C ALA A 1116 -38.54 26.68 20.47
N GLU A 1117 -39.84 26.86 20.29
CA GLU A 1117 -40.65 27.75 21.13
C GLU A 1117 -41.39 26.99 22.22
N LEU A 1118 -41.30 27.51 23.44
CA LEU A 1118 -42.05 27.02 24.59
C LEU A 1118 -42.77 28.17 25.29
N GLY A 1119 -44.10 28.14 25.25
CA GLY A 1119 -44.94 29.30 25.56
C GLY A 1119 -45.66 29.75 24.28
N ARG A 1120 -46.52 30.77 24.38
CA ARG A 1120 -47.20 31.32 23.20
C ARG A 1120 -47.30 32.84 23.34
N LEU A 1121 -46.82 33.57 22.34
CA LEU A 1121 -46.81 35.04 22.31
C LEU A 1121 -48.16 35.58 21.81
N SER A 1122 -48.60 36.73 22.33
CA SER A 1122 -49.74 37.48 21.78
C SER A 1122 -49.32 38.40 20.64
N GLY A 1123 -50.28 38.76 19.77
CA GLY A 1123 -50.07 39.69 18.65
C GLY A 1123 -50.24 39.04 17.28
N SER A 1124 -49.90 39.79 16.23
CA SER A 1124 -50.05 39.36 14.84
C SER A 1124 -48.73 39.42 14.07
N GLU A 1125 -48.33 38.31 13.45
CA GLU A 1125 -47.21 38.22 12.51
C GLU A 1125 -47.63 37.47 11.23
N ASP A 1126 -47.50 38.14 10.08
CA ASP A 1126 -47.61 37.56 8.73
C ASP A 1126 -48.76 36.55 8.46
N GLY A 1127 -49.92 36.79 9.08
CA GLY A 1127 -51.14 36.00 8.90
C GLY A 1127 -51.49 35.08 10.07
N LEU A 1128 -50.61 34.97 11.08
CA LEU A 1128 -50.87 34.30 12.36
C LEU A 1128 -51.21 35.36 13.41
N THR A 1129 -52.35 35.23 14.09
CA THR A 1129 -52.77 36.12 15.18
C THR A 1129 -53.10 35.29 16.41
N VAL A 1130 -52.52 35.68 17.54
CA VAL A 1130 -52.79 35.08 18.85
C VAL A 1130 -53.43 36.13 19.75
N GLU A 1131 -54.63 35.83 20.23
CA GLU A 1131 -55.39 36.67 21.16
C GLU A 1131 -54.68 36.78 22.52
N GLU A 1132 -54.83 37.91 23.22
CA GLU A 1132 -54.09 38.23 24.45
C GLU A 1132 -54.38 37.24 25.61
N TYR A 1133 -55.57 36.62 25.64
CA TYR A 1133 -55.93 35.61 26.65
C TYR A 1133 -55.28 34.24 26.39
N GLU A 1134 -54.78 33.98 25.18
CA GLU A 1134 -54.09 32.73 24.82
C GLU A 1134 -52.58 32.79 25.08
N ALA A 1135 -52.04 33.97 25.40
CA ALA A 1135 -50.63 34.14 25.71
C ALA A 1135 -50.23 33.39 26.99
N ARG A 1136 -49.15 32.63 26.92
CA ARG A 1136 -48.62 31.84 28.04
C ARG A 1136 -47.16 32.13 28.25
N PHE A 1137 -46.80 32.52 29.47
CA PHE A 1137 -45.40 32.63 29.87
C PHE A 1137 -44.72 31.26 29.83
N THR A 1138 -43.43 31.24 29.48
CA THR A 1138 -42.61 30.03 29.57
C THR A 1138 -42.49 29.62 31.04
N ASP A 1139 -42.88 28.40 31.37
CA ASP A 1139 -42.70 27.82 32.69
C ASP A 1139 -41.31 27.16 32.81
N VAL A 1140 -40.58 27.46 33.89
CA VAL A 1140 -39.19 27.02 34.07
C VAL A 1140 -39.10 25.49 34.23
N ALA A 1141 -40.05 24.86 34.92
CA ALA A 1141 -40.04 23.41 35.12
C ALA A 1141 -40.40 22.66 33.83
N GLN A 1142 -41.36 23.20 33.06
CA GLN A 1142 -41.67 22.67 31.72
C GLN A 1142 -40.49 22.85 30.77
N ALA A 1143 -39.77 23.98 30.84
CA ALA A 1143 -38.59 24.24 30.02
C ALA A 1143 -37.45 23.24 30.29
N GLU A 1144 -37.23 22.86 31.56
CA GLU A 1144 -36.20 21.86 31.89
C GLU A 1144 -36.51 20.50 31.26
N GLY A 1145 -37.75 20.01 31.43
CA GLY A 1145 -38.18 18.75 30.81
C GLY A 1145 -38.17 18.82 29.27
N PHE A 1146 -38.59 19.95 28.70
CA PHE A 1146 -38.61 20.15 27.26
C PHE A 1146 -37.20 20.09 26.65
N ILE A 1147 -36.22 20.76 27.26
CA ILE A 1147 -34.81 20.74 26.79
C ILE A 1147 -34.25 19.32 26.86
N ASP A 1148 -34.44 18.63 27.99
CA ASP A 1148 -33.87 17.30 28.21
C ASP A 1148 -34.43 16.26 27.23
N GLU A 1149 -35.72 16.35 26.90
CA GLU A 1149 -36.36 15.37 26.03
C GLU A 1149 -36.19 15.64 24.53
N THR A 1150 -36.06 16.91 24.14
CA THR A 1150 -35.98 17.33 22.73
C THR A 1150 -34.57 17.58 22.21
N SER A 1151 -33.62 17.83 23.13
CA SER A 1151 -32.21 18.15 22.82
C SER A 1151 -32.02 19.40 21.94
N ILE A 1152 -32.93 20.36 21.98
CA ILE A 1152 -32.82 21.63 21.22
C ILE A 1152 -31.54 22.42 21.58
N ASP A 1153 -31.08 23.28 20.67
CA ASP A 1153 -29.89 24.11 20.88
C ASP A 1153 -30.23 25.53 21.34
N ALA A 1154 -31.41 26.03 20.98
CA ALA A 1154 -31.88 27.37 21.31
C ALA A 1154 -33.35 27.34 21.72
N LEU A 1155 -33.69 28.05 22.80
CA LEU A 1155 -35.04 28.14 23.34
C LEU A 1155 -35.59 29.56 23.12
N ALA A 1156 -36.65 29.65 22.32
CA ALA A 1156 -37.44 30.87 22.19
C ALA A 1156 -38.41 30.97 23.37
N VAL A 1157 -38.29 32.07 24.14
CA VAL A 1157 -39.02 32.26 25.40
C VAL A 1157 -40.10 33.34 25.30
N CYS A 1158 -41.16 33.13 26.08
CA CYS A 1158 -42.30 34.01 26.25
C CYS A 1158 -42.26 34.61 27.66
N ILE A 1159 -41.78 35.84 27.80
CA ILE A 1159 -41.66 36.55 29.09
C ILE A 1159 -42.53 37.81 29.15
N GLY A 1160 -43.44 38.00 28.19
CA GLY A 1160 -44.24 39.23 28.02
C GLY A 1160 -43.86 40.05 26.79
N ASN A 1161 -42.98 39.51 25.94
CA ASN A 1161 -42.73 39.97 24.58
C ASN A 1161 -43.95 39.70 23.68
N VAL A 1162 -44.10 40.46 22.60
CA VAL A 1162 -45.25 40.38 21.68
C VAL A 1162 -44.79 40.48 20.23
N HIS A 1163 -45.57 39.90 19.31
CA HIS A 1163 -45.37 40.12 17.88
C HIS A 1163 -46.05 41.43 17.45
N GLY A 1164 -45.31 42.30 16.75
CA GLY A 1164 -45.82 43.57 16.26
C GLY A 1164 -45.64 44.73 17.25
N LYS A 1165 -46.66 45.57 17.41
CA LYS A 1165 -46.58 46.78 18.25
C LYS A 1165 -46.99 46.46 19.69
N TYR A 1166 -46.16 46.90 20.65
CA TYR A 1166 -46.51 46.87 22.07
C TYR A 1166 -47.76 47.71 22.37
N PRO A 1167 -48.55 47.34 23.40
CA PRO A 1167 -49.71 48.10 23.83
C PRO A 1167 -49.32 49.51 24.33
N PRO A 1168 -50.26 50.47 24.41
CA PRO A 1168 -49.98 51.84 24.86
C PRO A 1168 -49.35 51.95 26.26
N SER A 1169 -49.51 50.91 27.10
CA SER A 1169 -48.87 50.79 28.40
C SER A 1169 -47.36 50.52 28.36
N GLY A 1170 -46.79 50.27 27.18
CA GLY A 1170 -45.39 49.89 27.00
C GLY A 1170 -45.12 48.39 27.18
N PRO A 1171 -43.89 47.92 26.91
CA PRO A 1171 -43.49 46.53 27.11
C PRO A 1171 -43.47 46.15 28.59
N ASN A 1172 -43.96 44.95 28.92
CA ASN A 1172 -43.99 44.41 30.28
C ASN A 1172 -43.28 43.05 30.33
N LEU A 1173 -41.95 43.07 30.25
CA LEU A 1173 -41.12 41.85 30.28
C LEU A 1173 -40.88 41.41 31.73
N LYS A 1174 -41.12 40.14 32.03
CA LYS A 1174 -40.82 39.51 33.31
C LYS A 1174 -39.34 39.13 33.39
N LEU A 1175 -38.50 40.07 33.77
CA LEU A 1175 -37.05 39.89 33.80
C LEU A 1175 -36.58 38.88 34.87
N ASP A 1176 -37.30 38.76 35.99
CA ASP A 1176 -37.03 37.72 36.99
C ASP A 1176 -37.21 36.31 36.39
N LEU A 1177 -38.24 36.12 35.56
CA LEU A 1177 -38.45 34.86 34.84
C LEU A 1177 -37.33 34.60 33.83
N LEU A 1178 -36.87 35.63 33.10
CA LEU A 1178 -35.74 35.50 32.18
C LEU A 1178 -34.46 35.08 32.91
N LYS A 1179 -34.22 35.63 34.11
CA LYS A 1179 -33.09 35.27 34.96
C LYS A 1179 -33.13 33.79 35.39
N ASP A 1180 -34.30 33.27 35.75
CA ASP A 1180 -34.48 31.87 36.10
C ASP A 1180 -34.26 30.95 34.88
N LEU A 1181 -34.80 31.32 33.73
CA LEU A 1181 -34.58 30.60 32.46
C LEU A 1181 -33.11 30.64 32.03
N ARG A 1182 -32.39 31.71 32.32
CA ARG A 1182 -30.94 31.81 32.08
C ARG A 1182 -30.15 30.84 32.95
N ALA A 1183 -30.46 30.74 34.24
CA ALA A 1183 -29.80 29.79 35.13
C ALA A 1183 -29.97 28.34 34.62
N LEU A 1184 -31.16 28.00 34.15
CA LEU A 1184 -31.47 26.70 33.54
C LEU A 1184 -30.68 26.48 32.23
N THR A 1185 -30.80 27.39 31.27
CA THR A 1185 -30.22 27.22 29.93
C THR A 1185 -28.69 27.22 29.95
N LEU A 1186 -28.06 28.01 30.83
CA LEU A 1186 -26.62 27.99 31.04
C LEU A 1186 -26.12 26.62 31.52
N LYS A 1187 -26.85 25.97 32.43
CA LYS A 1187 -26.54 24.61 32.93
C LYS A 1187 -26.69 23.55 31.82
N LYS A 1188 -27.65 23.74 30.91
CA LYS A 1188 -27.97 22.79 29.83
C LYS A 1188 -27.23 23.07 28.51
N GLY A 1189 -26.52 24.21 28.40
CA GLY A 1189 -25.80 24.59 27.18
C GLY A 1189 -26.71 25.06 26.04
N VAL A 1190 -27.89 25.60 26.35
CA VAL A 1190 -28.89 26.08 25.39
C VAL A 1190 -28.84 27.61 25.31
N SER A 1191 -29.03 28.19 24.11
CA SER A 1191 -29.07 29.65 23.93
C SER A 1191 -30.49 30.19 24.12
N LEU A 1192 -30.64 31.36 24.77
CA LEU A 1192 -31.94 32.04 24.87
C LEU A 1192 -32.19 32.93 23.66
N VAL A 1193 -33.39 32.83 23.10
CA VAL A 1193 -33.87 33.62 21.97
C VAL A 1193 -35.08 34.42 22.39
N LEU A 1194 -35.13 35.70 22.01
CA LEU A 1194 -36.30 36.54 22.22
C LEU A 1194 -36.91 36.96 20.88
N HIS A 1195 -38.16 36.55 20.69
CA HIS A 1195 -38.99 36.99 19.58
C HIS A 1195 -39.67 38.32 19.89
N GLY A 1196 -39.97 39.13 18.87
CA GLY A 1196 -40.65 40.40 19.08
C GLY A 1196 -39.76 41.51 19.66
N ALA A 1197 -38.57 41.72 19.09
CA ALA A 1197 -37.65 42.77 19.56
C ALA A 1197 -38.01 44.18 19.06
N SER A 1198 -38.98 44.30 18.15
CA SER A 1198 -39.38 45.57 17.55
C SER A 1198 -40.11 46.47 18.54
N GLY A 1199 -39.64 47.71 18.69
CA GLY A 1199 -40.22 48.68 19.64
C GLY A 1199 -39.81 48.52 21.11
N LEU A 1200 -38.87 47.62 21.43
CA LEU A 1200 -38.28 47.57 22.77
C LEU A 1200 -37.30 48.74 23.00
N PRO A 1201 -37.38 49.44 24.15
CA PRO A 1201 -36.39 50.45 24.55
C PRO A 1201 -34.98 49.87 24.68
N HIS A 1202 -33.97 50.71 24.41
CA HIS A 1202 -32.56 50.33 24.47
C HIS A 1202 -32.15 49.69 25.81
N GLU A 1203 -32.62 50.26 26.93
CA GLU A 1203 -32.32 49.77 28.28
C GLU A 1203 -32.83 48.33 28.49
N LEU A 1204 -34.04 48.03 28.04
CA LEU A 1204 -34.63 46.69 28.17
C LEU A 1204 -33.94 45.66 27.26
N VAL A 1205 -33.51 46.06 26.06
CA VAL A 1205 -32.75 45.18 25.18
C VAL A 1205 -31.40 44.83 25.80
N GLN A 1206 -30.69 45.82 26.34
CA GLN A 1206 -29.41 45.59 27.02
C GLN A 1206 -29.59 44.68 28.24
N GLU A 1207 -30.62 44.91 29.06
CA GLU A 1207 -30.91 44.07 30.22
C GLU A 1207 -31.22 42.62 29.83
N CYS A 1208 -31.94 42.39 28.72
CA CYS A 1208 -32.17 41.05 28.18
C CYS A 1208 -30.86 40.37 27.72
N ILE A 1209 -29.93 41.11 27.11
CA ILE A 1209 -28.61 40.60 26.71
C ILE A 1209 -27.78 40.24 27.94
N ASP A 1210 -27.78 41.07 28.97
CA ASP A 1210 -27.07 40.83 30.23
C ASP A 1210 -27.64 39.59 30.94
N LEU A 1211 -28.95 39.37 30.83
CA LEU A 1211 -29.65 38.17 31.30
C LEU A 1211 -29.55 36.98 30.33
N GLY A 1212 -28.74 37.08 29.28
CA GLY A 1212 -28.29 35.93 28.49
C GLY A 1212 -29.06 35.64 27.21
N VAL A 1213 -29.89 36.55 26.72
CA VAL A 1213 -30.45 36.47 25.35
C VAL A 1213 -29.31 36.65 24.34
N ARG A 1214 -29.27 35.77 23.32
CA ARG A 1214 -28.23 35.76 22.28
C ARG A 1214 -28.74 35.91 20.85
N LYS A 1215 -30.05 35.81 20.64
CA LYS A 1215 -30.70 36.06 19.34
C LYS A 1215 -31.97 36.88 19.56
N PHE A 1216 -32.16 37.90 18.72
CA PHE A 1216 -33.38 38.68 18.64
C PHE A 1216 -33.99 38.55 17.24
N ASN A 1217 -35.27 38.18 17.16
CA ASN A 1217 -35.99 38.18 15.90
C ASN A 1217 -36.57 39.58 15.62
N VAL A 1218 -36.32 40.11 14.42
CA VAL A 1218 -36.74 41.44 13.96
C VAL A 1218 -37.46 41.31 12.63
N ASN A 1219 -38.72 41.74 12.59
CA ASN A 1219 -39.53 41.77 11.38
C ASN A 1219 -40.20 43.13 11.17
N THR A 1220 -41.03 43.54 12.14
CA THR A 1220 -41.99 44.64 11.98
C THR A 1220 -41.37 45.96 11.50
N GLU A 1221 -40.25 46.41 12.07
CA GLU A 1221 -39.62 47.68 11.67
C GLU A 1221 -38.98 47.62 10.28
N VAL A 1222 -38.31 46.51 9.93
CA VAL A 1222 -37.70 46.31 8.61
C VAL A 1222 -38.79 46.27 7.53
N ARG A 1223 -39.85 45.50 7.78
CA ARG A 1223 -41.01 45.42 6.89
C ARG A 1223 -41.74 46.75 6.74
N ASN A 1224 -41.97 47.49 7.83
CA ASN A 1224 -42.61 48.79 7.76
C ASN A 1224 -41.76 49.80 7.00
N SER A 1225 -40.43 49.80 7.20
CA SER A 1225 -39.51 50.65 6.44
C SER A 1225 -39.60 50.37 4.94
N TYR A 1226 -39.65 49.08 4.55
CA TYR A 1226 -39.90 48.68 3.17
C TYR A 1226 -41.24 49.22 2.65
N LEU A 1227 -42.36 48.96 3.34
CA LEU A 1227 -43.69 49.38 2.89
C LEU A 1227 -43.84 50.91 2.79
N GLU A 1228 -43.28 51.65 3.76
CA GLU A 1228 -43.29 53.12 3.74
C GLU A 1228 -42.42 53.69 2.61
N SER A 1229 -41.31 53.03 2.26
CA SER A 1229 -40.50 53.42 1.10
C SER A 1229 -41.27 53.31 -0.22
N LEU A 1230 -42.15 52.31 -0.35
CA LEU A 1230 -43.00 52.12 -1.53
C LEU A 1230 -44.09 53.21 -1.64
N LYS A 1231 -44.69 53.59 -0.51
CA LYS A 1231 -45.73 54.64 -0.45
C LYS A 1231 -45.24 56.02 -0.87
N LYS A 1232 -43.93 56.28 -0.76
CA LYS A 1232 -43.30 57.58 -1.05
C LYS A 1232 -42.87 57.77 -2.51
N SER A 1233 -43.30 56.94 -3.46
CA SER A 1233 -42.68 56.90 -4.79
C SER A 1233 -43.48 57.58 -5.93
N GLY A 1234 -42.85 58.57 -6.56
CA GLY A 1234 -43.10 59.00 -7.95
C GLY A 1234 -41.87 58.75 -8.85
N LYS A 1235 -41.04 57.77 -8.48
CA LYS A 1235 -39.72 57.46 -9.06
C LYS A 1235 -39.77 56.18 -9.92
N ASP A 1236 -38.73 55.99 -10.74
CA ASP A 1236 -38.53 54.77 -11.56
C ASP A 1236 -38.28 53.51 -10.71
N LEU A 1237 -38.63 52.33 -11.23
CA LEU A 1237 -38.63 51.04 -10.51
C LEU A 1237 -37.29 50.70 -9.86
N ILE A 1238 -36.16 50.85 -10.57
CA ILE A 1238 -34.84 50.53 -10.01
C ILE A 1238 -34.48 51.46 -8.86
N GLN A 1239 -34.88 52.74 -8.96
CA GLN A 1239 -34.67 53.72 -7.90
C GLN A 1239 -35.56 53.44 -6.68
N VAL A 1240 -36.77 52.92 -6.90
CA VAL A 1240 -37.65 52.46 -5.81
C VAL A 1240 -37.02 51.27 -5.08
N MET A 1241 -36.55 50.24 -5.81
CA MET A 1241 -35.86 49.08 -5.22
C MET A 1241 -34.62 49.50 -4.42
N SER A 1242 -33.79 50.38 -4.98
CA SER A 1242 -32.61 50.91 -4.29
C SER A 1242 -32.99 51.74 -3.04
N SER A 1243 -34.02 52.59 -3.13
CA SER A 1243 -34.50 53.37 -1.98
C SER A 1243 -35.05 52.47 -0.86
N ALA A 1244 -35.76 51.41 -1.23
CA ALA A 1244 -36.29 50.43 -0.29
C ALA A 1244 -35.18 49.65 0.41
N LYS A 1245 -34.14 49.24 -0.33
CA LYS A 1245 -32.94 48.61 0.20
C LYS A 1245 -32.22 49.50 1.22
N GLU A 1246 -31.95 50.77 0.88
CA GLU A 1246 -31.27 51.69 1.81
C GLU A 1246 -32.12 51.99 3.06
N ALA A 1247 -33.44 52.09 2.91
CA ALA A 1247 -34.35 52.29 4.04
C ALA A 1247 -34.37 51.08 5.00
N MET A 1248 -34.36 49.86 4.48
CA MET A 1248 -34.22 48.65 5.29
C MET A 1248 -32.83 48.55 5.94
N LYS A 1249 -31.78 48.82 5.16
CA LYS A 1249 -30.37 48.78 5.62
C LYS A 1249 -30.16 49.68 6.84
N ALA A 1250 -30.72 50.90 6.84
CA ALA A 1250 -30.62 51.82 7.96
C ALA A 1250 -31.23 51.24 9.25
N VAL A 1251 -32.41 50.62 9.16
CA VAL A 1251 -33.06 49.96 10.30
C VAL A 1251 -32.25 48.77 10.78
N VAL A 1252 -31.73 47.95 9.87
CA VAL A 1252 -30.88 46.80 10.23
C VAL A 1252 -29.62 47.27 10.97
N ALA A 1253 -28.91 48.27 10.46
CA ALA A 1253 -27.71 48.83 11.10
C ALA A 1253 -28.01 49.35 12.52
N GLU A 1254 -29.12 50.08 12.71
CA GLU A 1254 -29.57 50.52 14.03
C GLU A 1254 -29.75 49.34 15.00
N LYS A 1255 -30.37 48.25 14.55
CA LYS A 1255 -30.55 47.04 15.37
C LYS A 1255 -29.25 46.31 15.68
N LEU A 1256 -28.30 46.26 14.74
CA LEU A 1256 -26.99 45.66 14.99
C LEU A 1256 -26.21 46.39 16.09
N HIS A 1257 -26.31 47.72 16.14
CA HIS A 1257 -25.77 48.51 17.26
C HIS A 1257 -26.52 48.24 18.56
N LEU A 1258 -27.86 48.26 18.51
CA LEU A 1258 -28.73 48.02 19.67
C LEU A 1258 -28.48 46.64 20.31
N PHE A 1259 -28.15 45.63 19.52
CA PHE A 1259 -27.84 44.28 20.01
C PHE A 1259 -26.38 44.07 20.41
N GLY A 1260 -25.54 45.10 20.28
CA GLY A 1260 -24.11 45.05 20.62
C GLY A 1260 -23.26 44.19 19.67
N SER A 1261 -23.78 43.82 18.51
CA SER A 1261 -23.10 42.95 17.52
C SER A 1261 -22.24 43.71 16.52
N ALA A 1262 -22.42 45.03 16.38
CA ALA A 1262 -21.56 45.87 15.56
C ALA A 1262 -20.07 45.73 15.95
N GLY A 1263 -19.20 45.52 14.96
CA GLY A 1263 -17.76 45.29 15.15
C GLY A 1263 -17.38 43.90 15.70
N LYS A 1264 -18.30 42.93 15.76
CA LYS A 1264 -18.08 41.59 16.33
C LYS A 1264 -17.91 40.47 15.28
N ALA A 1265 -17.83 40.80 13.99
CA ALA A 1265 -17.67 39.86 12.88
C ALA A 1265 -16.28 39.21 12.79
#